data_AF-C0QF60-F1
#
_entry.id   AF-C0QF60-F1
#
_cell.length_a   1.000
_cell.length_b   1.000
_cell.length_c   1.000
_cell.angle_alpha   90.00
_cell.angle_beta   90.00
_cell.angle_gamma   90.00
#
_symmetry.space_group_name_H-M   'P 1'
#
loop_
_entity.id
_entity.type
_entity.pdbx_description
1 polymer ?
#
loop_
_entity_poly.entity_id
_entity_poly.type
_entity_poly.pdbx_seq_one_letter_code
_entity_poly.pdbx_strand_id
1 'polypeptide(L)'
;MTAQLKTIDGVSCSDSRTDLGSLLEIMEIETGSTDAFAASLPFSTRDVTAGTENEFQAVVLGKRQDLDLAITIEESNYYKNMIRRAASGDTSRKKMLGIERYLNQKTDDVWENSWVRFPRHALNTYASHIFKTDLKSDKTRPDSKDRSDAEDFTFTRNDEEFIRVPVSYVLKLALAHAIGGDDCGHPLVRITGEKMMAHFLNDNTSPEIFSFHPVRTNGSASIGRKMAKETLIRFLFTQLLVNYAEETFCLKAHGQQIRIFFSSSPPLMQKQLNDCISDAFYRSLFMSPCLSGWTRGQEKHEYMKLCHKVLSRSQINGISKLKEAGIINTNLVALPNSSNISLANNGTHISMGSIKLGRLLKDPASGFTAFHEKHLGDLVIKITEHFLCLFPGSYSASPLRLNFEDFHPEKALGFLPHEIDYTHLRMIWRRWKRKADINILGQALTPFGPVWLDRMISRSFGLKGDFIPDARLIDYFVSLMSTDQSPALSGIQGNEEQLKKDLAQMGVFDERMPLYQLVRIRKHAGMGYSGFEHRYFSIFENLMTDMGGALDLQNLITVLAYHYILTGEITHAMIPDTPDVESERRQIFFCSAIDLPTCYVKTRTKNLFLQHIVSKITKTRISRRYPGYTRIRLIDYKKALIQLLKTDAQGLMDNFSVKGLLQDLESRILYPDAFSACGRLTQGILEKDKKKDPMGFRGEVFNKKAEHYYINGLREKQINEGFAVMEQEFRQMDIWAGFNPSPHGQAIRAILGDTERQAFLAEAKQLFFENRLSPENTKKLLFLIILYVNKETREFGNV
;
A
#
# COMPACT_ATOMS: atom_id res chain seq x y z
N MET A 1 -5.37 -45.70 6.77
CA MET A 1 -4.08 -46.09 6.16
C MET A 1 -3.08 -45.02 6.56
N THR A 2 -2.12 -45.40 7.38
CA THR A 2 -1.08 -44.57 8.00
C THR A 2 -0.22 -43.90 6.92
N ALA A 3 -0.21 -42.57 6.89
CA ALA A 3 0.68 -41.79 6.04
C ALA A 3 2.12 -41.98 6.56
N GLN A 4 2.95 -42.68 5.78
CA GLN A 4 4.39 -42.74 6.04
C GLN A 4 5.00 -41.37 5.78
N LEU A 5 5.49 -40.74 6.85
CA LEU A 5 6.40 -39.60 6.82
C LEU A 5 7.60 -39.94 5.92
N LYS A 6 7.72 -39.27 4.77
CA LYS A 6 8.96 -39.25 3.99
C LYS A 6 9.82 -38.11 4.52
N THR A 7 10.71 -38.44 5.45
CA THR A 7 11.85 -37.57 5.77
C THR A 7 12.78 -37.51 4.56
N ILE A 8 13.17 -36.30 4.15
CA ILE A 8 14.36 -36.12 3.32
C ILE A 8 15.54 -36.19 4.29
N ASP A 9 16.24 -37.32 4.31
CA ASP A 9 17.31 -37.59 5.27
C ASP A 9 18.46 -36.57 5.14
N GLY A 10 18.90 -36.05 6.28
CA GLY A 10 20.25 -35.49 6.40
C GLY A 10 20.42 -34.08 6.99
N VAL A 11 19.63 -33.63 7.96
CA VAL A 11 20.03 -32.54 8.88
C VAL A 11 19.36 -32.73 10.25
N SER A 12 20.11 -33.13 11.28
CA SER A 12 19.62 -33.11 12.67
C SER A 12 19.84 -31.72 13.27
N CYS A 13 18.77 -31.03 13.66
CA CYS A 13 18.83 -29.77 14.40
C CYS A 13 18.69 -30.06 15.91
N SER A 14 19.66 -29.65 16.71
CA SER A 14 19.81 -30.03 18.13
C SER A 14 19.37 -28.93 19.12
N ASP A 15 18.40 -28.07 18.77
CA ASP A 15 17.80 -27.14 19.74
C ASP A 15 16.50 -27.75 20.29
N SER A 16 16.51 -28.13 21.57
CA SER A 16 15.38 -28.79 22.26
C SER A 16 14.10 -27.94 22.31
N ARG A 17 14.19 -26.65 21.96
CA ARG A 17 13.07 -25.70 21.84
C ARG A 17 12.37 -25.70 20.48
N THR A 18 12.85 -26.53 19.54
CA THR A 18 12.30 -26.67 18.18
C THR A 18 11.97 -28.12 17.84
N ASP A 19 11.76 -28.98 18.85
CA ASP A 19 11.25 -30.31 18.60
C ASP A 19 9.84 -30.24 17.99
N LEU A 20 9.69 -30.77 16.77
CA LEU A 20 8.44 -30.69 16.01
C LEU A 20 7.29 -31.36 16.77
N GLY A 21 7.56 -32.46 17.48
CA GLY A 21 6.56 -33.15 18.30
C GLY A 21 5.99 -32.24 19.39
N SER A 22 6.88 -31.60 20.17
CA SER A 22 6.48 -30.63 21.19
C SER A 22 5.71 -29.43 20.61
N LEU A 23 6.10 -28.95 19.43
CA LEU A 23 5.44 -27.82 18.79
C LEU A 23 4.02 -28.16 18.32
N LEU A 24 3.82 -29.35 17.74
CA LEU A 24 2.51 -29.84 17.33
C LEU A 24 1.55 -29.95 18.52
N GLU A 25 2.05 -30.41 19.67
CA GLU A 25 1.29 -30.49 20.92
C GLU A 25 0.92 -29.10 21.45
N ILE A 26 1.91 -28.20 21.59
CA ILE A 26 1.71 -26.82 22.06
C ILE A 26 0.70 -26.06 21.20
N MET A 27 0.75 -26.27 19.88
CA MET A 27 -0.14 -25.58 18.92
C MET A 27 -1.48 -26.28 18.74
N GLU A 28 -1.74 -27.38 19.45
CA GLU A 28 -2.95 -28.19 19.35
C GLU A 28 -3.23 -28.57 17.87
N ILE A 29 -2.23 -29.16 17.20
CA ILE A 29 -2.34 -29.58 15.79
C ILE A 29 -2.83 -31.03 15.73
N GLU A 30 -3.94 -31.24 15.02
CA GLU A 30 -4.60 -32.54 14.95
C GLU A 30 -4.02 -33.38 13.80
N THR A 31 -3.22 -34.40 14.10
CA THR A 31 -2.58 -35.26 13.08
C THR A 31 -3.40 -36.50 12.71
N GLY A 32 -4.60 -36.66 13.26
CA GLY A 32 -5.42 -37.87 13.09
C GLY A 32 -6.00 -38.09 11.69
N SER A 33 -6.15 -37.03 10.88
CA SER A 33 -6.54 -37.11 9.47
C SER A 33 -6.05 -35.87 8.70
N THR A 34 -6.05 -35.91 7.36
CA THR A 34 -5.68 -34.76 6.52
C THR A 34 -6.57 -33.55 6.75
N ASP A 35 -7.87 -33.78 6.94
CA ASP A 35 -8.86 -32.71 7.09
C ASP A 35 -8.77 -32.07 8.48
N ALA A 36 -8.61 -32.89 9.51
CA ALA A 36 -8.36 -32.43 10.89
C ALA A 36 -7.07 -31.62 10.96
N PHE A 37 -6.01 -32.11 10.31
CA PHE A 37 -4.74 -31.39 10.24
C PHE A 37 -4.93 -30.01 9.61
N ALA A 38 -5.50 -29.96 8.40
CA ALA A 38 -5.76 -28.72 7.68
C ALA A 38 -6.64 -27.74 8.46
N ALA A 39 -7.67 -28.22 9.16
CA ALA A 39 -8.56 -27.39 9.97
C ALA A 39 -7.85 -26.83 11.22
N SER A 40 -6.92 -27.59 11.80
CA SER A 40 -6.17 -27.21 13.01
C SER A 40 -5.01 -26.25 12.75
N LEU A 41 -4.60 -26.03 11.48
CA LEU A 41 -3.51 -25.11 11.16
C LEU A 41 -3.84 -23.64 11.53
N PRO A 42 -2.85 -22.83 11.94
CA PRO A 42 -3.01 -21.37 11.97
C PRO A 42 -3.41 -20.82 10.61
N PHE A 43 -4.20 -19.75 10.62
CA PHE A 43 -4.80 -19.09 9.44
C PHE A 43 -5.78 -19.96 8.65
N SER A 44 -6.18 -21.13 9.17
CA SER A 44 -7.30 -21.89 8.62
C SER A 44 -8.59 -21.05 8.62
N THR A 45 -9.61 -21.49 7.90
CA THR A 45 -10.85 -20.72 7.69
C THR A 45 -11.42 -20.13 8.98
N ARG A 46 -11.47 -20.89 10.08
CA ARG A 46 -12.02 -20.42 11.36
C ARG A 46 -11.03 -19.61 12.22
N ASP A 47 -9.76 -19.62 11.85
CA ASP A 47 -8.68 -19.00 12.60
C ASP A 47 -8.28 -17.62 12.05
N VAL A 48 -8.40 -17.44 10.73
CA VAL A 48 -7.94 -16.22 10.05
C VAL A 48 -8.82 -15.01 10.36
N THR A 49 -8.14 -13.91 10.67
CA THR A 49 -8.69 -12.55 10.68
C THR A 49 -7.91 -11.69 9.70
N ALA A 50 -8.54 -10.65 9.17
CA ALA A 50 -7.89 -9.71 8.28
C ALA A 50 -8.30 -8.26 8.57
N GLY A 51 -7.38 -7.34 8.36
CA GLY A 51 -7.60 -5.89 8.39
C GLY A 51 -6.73 -5.22 7.35
N THR A 52 -7.10 -4.02 6.94
CA THR A 52 -6.35 -3.30 5.90
C THR A 52 -6.13 -1.85 6.25
N GLU A 53 -5.05 -1.30 5.72
CA GLU A 53 -4.69 0.10 5.77
C GLU A 53 -4.53 0.56 4.32
N ASN A 54 -5.31 1.56 3.93
CA ASN A 54 -5.23 2.15 2.61
C ASN A 54 -4.63 3.54 2.73
N GLU A 55 -3.50 3.72 2.07
CA GLU A 55 -2.94 5.03 1.79
C GLU A 55 -3.58 5.53 0.49
N PHE A 56 -4.38 6.59 0.59
CA PHE A 56 -5.02 7.22 -0.57
C PHE A 56 -4.16 8.32 -1.15
N GLN A 57 -4.57 8.90 -2.27
CA GLN A 57 -4.09 10.18 -2.75
C GLN A 57 -5.21 11.22 -2.58
N ALA A 58 -4.84 12.44 -2.18
CA ALA A 58 -5.77 13.57 -2.11
C ALA A 58 -5.37 14.68 -3.09
N VAL A 59 -6.36 15.31 -3.70
CA VAL A 59 -6.20 16.54 -4.48
C VAL A 59 -7.31 17.53 -4.12
N VAL A 60 -7.00 18.82 -4.20
CA VAL A 60 -7.98 19.91 -4.09
C VAL A 60 -8.08 20.59 -5.44
N LEU A 61 -9.29 20.59 -6.00
CA LEU A 61 -9.61 21.23 -7.25
C LEU A 61 -9.98 22.69 -7.00
N GLY A 62 -9.45 23.59 -7.81
CA GLY A 62 -9.84 24.99 -7.86
C GLY A 62 -8.74 25.91 -8.35
N LYS A 63 -9.05 27.21 -8.38
CA LYS A 63 -8.16 28.23 -8.96
C LYS A 63 -7.00 28.51 -8.03
N ARG A 64 -5.81 28.75 -8.58
CA ARG A 64 -4.59 29.12 -7.84
C ARG A 64 -4.81 30.05 -6.63
N GLN A 65 -5.59 31.12 -6.82
CA GLN A 65 -5.84 32.14 -5.80
C GLN A 65 -6.69 31.68 -4.59
N ASP A 66 -7.37 30.54 -4.71
CA ASP A 66 -8.26 29.99 -3.69
C ASP A 66 -7.60 28.81 -2.94
N LEU A 67 -6.43 28.34 -3.40
CA LEU A 67 -5.84 27.05 -3.04
C LEU A 67 -4.62 27.24 -2.13
N ASP A 68 -4.63 26.53 -0.99
CA ASP A 68 -3.62 26.70 0.07
C ASP A 68 -2.19 26.44 -0.41
N LEU A 69 -1.95 25.40 -1.20
CA LEU A 69 -0.60 25.06 -1.68
C LEU A 69 0.01 26.18 -2.52
N ALA A 70 -0.77 26.78 -3.43
CA ALA A 70 -0.31 27.87 -4.27
C ALA A 70 0.04 29.10 -3.42
N ILE A 71 -0.89 29.50 -2.55
CA ILE A 71 -0.78 30.67 -1.69
C ILE A 71 0.41 30.51 -0.74
N THR A 72 0.56 29.33 -0.13
CA THR A 72 1.68 29.00 0.75
C THR A 72 3.02 29.12 0.04
N ILE A 73 3.13 28.66 -1.22
CA ILE A 73 4.36 28.81 -2.00
C ILE A 73 4.66 30.30 -2.25
N GLU A 74 3.69 31.06 -2.73
CA GLU A 74 3.83 32.49 -3.08
C GLU A 74 4.19 33.37 -1.88
N GLU A 75 3.57 33.12 -0.73
CA GLU A 75 3.77 33.89 0.49
C GLU A 75 5.06 33.50 1.22
N SER A 76 5.64 32.34 0.91
CA SER A 76 6.81 31.81 1.60
C SER A 76 8.05 32.70 1.48
N ASN A 77 8.79 32.81 2.58
CA ASN A 77 10.13 33.42 2.58
C ASN A 77 11.10 32.66 1.65
N TYR A 78 10.90 31.35 1.47
CA TYR A 78 11.70 30.55 0.55
C TYR A 78 11.58 31.06 -0.89
N TYR A 79 10.35 31.23 -1.38
CA TYR A 79 10.08 31.73 -2.73
C TYR A 79 10.57 33.18 -2.90
N LYS A 80 10.26 34.06 -1.96
CA LYS A 80 10.73 35.46 -1.94
C LYS A 80 12.27 35.55 -2.01
N ASN A 81 12.98 34.71 -1.25
CA ASN A 81 14.44 34.65 -1.27
C ASN A 81 14.98 34.08 -2.60
N MET A 82 14.33 33.08 -3.18
CA MET A 82 14.71 32.53 -4.48
C MET A 82 14.57 33.56 -5.60
N ILE A 83 13.49 34.36 -5.62
CA ILE A 83 13.31 35.46 -6.57
C ILE A 83 14.48 36.44 -6.47
N ARG A 84 14.79 36.91 -5.24
CA ARG A 84 15.90 37.85 -5.00
C ARG A 84 17.24 37.28 -5.47
N ARG A 85 17.53 36.02 -5.15
CA ARG A 85 18.76 35.33 -5.58
C ARG A 85 18.84 35.11 -7.09
N ALA A 86 17.71 34.87 -7.76
CA ALA A 86 17.68 34.74 -9.21
C ALA A 86 17.89 36.08 -9.91
N ALA A 87 17.40 37.18 -9.32
CA ALA A 87 17.64 38.53 -9.79
C ALA A 87 19.10 38.98 -9.61
N SER A 88 19.74 38.62 -8.48
CA SER A 88 21.17 38.89 -8.24
C SER A 88 22.13 37.99 -9.03
N GLY A 89 21.63 36.87 -9.59
CA GLY A 89 22.45 35.90 -10.32
C GLY A 89 23.07 34.79 -9.45
N ASP A 90 22.79 34.79 -8.14
CA ASP A 90 23.32 33.81 -7.16
C ASP A 90 22.69 32.42 -7.29
N THR A 91 21.60 32.28 -8.04
CA THR A 91 20.98 30.98 -8.31
C THR A 91 20.56 30.81 -9.76
N SER A 92 20.46 29.57 -10.21
CA SER A 92 20.04 29.26 -11.57
C SER A 92 18.61 29.74 -11.82
N ARG A 93 18.43 30.63 -12.81
CA ARG A 93 17.10 31.05 -13.30
C ARG A 93 16.21 29.87 -13.68
N LYS A 94 16.78 28.70 -14.01
CA LYS A 94 16.04 27.48 -14.37
C LYS A 94 15.14 26.97 -13.25
N LYS A 95 15.59 27.01 -11.98
CA LYS A 95 14.78 26.55 -10.84
C LYS A 95 13.61 27.50 -10.58
N MET A 96 13.89 28.80 -10.64
CA MET A 96 12.89 29.85 -10.48
C MET A 96 11.80 29.74 -11.56
N LEU A 97 12.21 29.66 -12.84
CA LEU A 97 11.31 29.42 -13.96
C LEU A 97 10.52 28.11 -13.81
N GLY A 98 11.08 27.10 -13.14
CA GLY A 98 10.37 25.85 -12.82
C GLY A 98 9.24 26.04 -11.82
N ILE A 99 9.45 26.83 -10.77
CA ILE A 99 8.40 27.18 -9.80
C ILE A 99 7.34 28.06 -10.45
N GLU A 100 7.73 29.10 -11.19
CA GLU A 100 6.79 29.93 -11.95
C GLU A 100 5.99 29.09 -12.95
N ARG A 101 6.65 28.14 -13.63
CA ARG A 101 5.99 27.21 -14.53
C ARG A 101 4.96 26.35 -13.79
N TYR A 102 5.33 25.80 -12.63
CA TYR A 102 4.41 25.02 -11.80
C TYR A 102 3.18 25.86 -11.41
N LEU A 103 3.38 27.12 -11.01
CA LEU A 103 2.29 28.01 -10.60
C LEU A 103 1.45 28.56 -11.78
N ASN A 104 2.04 28.75 -12.96
CA ASN A 104 1.40 29.40 -14.11
C ASN A 104 0.88 28.42 -15.18
N GLN A 105 1.46 27.22 -15.33
CA GLN A 105 1.08 26.24 -16.37
C GLN A 105 0.13 25.14 -15.88
N LYS A 106 -0.19 25.13 -14.58
CA LYS A 106 -1.18 24.23 -14.00
C LYS A 106 -2.57 24.66 -14.46
N THR A 107 -3.01 24.06 -15.57
CA THR A 107 -4.23 24.42 -16.32
C THR A 107 -5.40 23.48 -16.04
N ASP A 108 -5.17 22.43 -15.25
CA ASP A 108 -6.17 21.42 -14.88
C ASP A 108 -6.84 21.69 -13.54
N ASP A 109 -6.49 22.80 -12.87
CA ASP A 109 -7.01 23.20 -11.56
C ASP A 109 -6.87 22.12 -10.47
N VAL A 110 -6.03 21.10 -10.65
CA VAL A 110 -5.89 19.96 -9.73
C VAL A 110 -4.67 20.16 -8.84
N TRP A 111 -4.79 20.49 -7.56
CA TRP A 111 -3.67 20.72 -6.65
C TRP A 111 -3.44 19.53 -5.72
N GLU A 112 -2.33 18.81 -5.92
CA GLU A 112 -2.04 17.57 -5.21
C GLU A 112 -1.60 17.83 -3.78
N ASN A 113 -2.23 17.13 -2.83
CA ASN A 113 -1.97 17.25 -1.39
C ASN A 113 -2.07 18.70 -0.85
N SER A 114 -2.77 19.60 -1.55
CA SER A 114 -3.08 20.92 -1.01
C SER A 114 -3.96 20.78 0.23
N TRP A 115 -3.73 21.67 1.21
CA TRP A 115 -4.65 21.81 2.32
C TRP A 115 -5.90 22.57 1.86
N VAL A 116 -6.95 22.49 2.67
CA VAL A 116 -8.17 23.26 2.46
C VAL A 116 -8.29 24.39 3.47
N ARG A 117 -8.98 25.45 3.08
CA ARG A 117 -9.22 26.66 3.89
C ARG A 117 -10.71 26.91 4.02
N PHE A 118 -11.24 27.04 5.23
CA PHE A 118 -12.66 27.31 5.46
C PHE A 118 -12.90 28.17 6.70
N PRO A 119 -14.02 28.91 6.77
CA PRO A 119 -14.29 29.80 7.89
C PRO A 119 -14.59 28.99 9.17
N ARG A 120 -14.11 29.46 10.31
CA ARG A 120 -14.24 28.74 11.58
C ARG A 120 -15.70 28.57 12.02
N HIS A 121 -16.57 29.53 11.69
CA HIS A 121 -17.98 29.47 12.05
C HIS A 121 -18.73 28.27 11.43
N ALA A 122 -18.17 27.66 10.37
CA ALA A 122 -18.75 26.48 9.75
C ALA A 122 -18.63 25.21 10.61
N LEU A 123 -17.81 25.23 11.67
CA LEU A 123 -17.76 24.14 12.63
C LEU A 123 -18.84 24.31 13.71
N ASN A 124 -19.67 23.29 13.90
CA ASN A 124 -20.51 23.18 15.09
C ASN A 124 -19.68 23.02 16.38
N THR A 125 -20.35 23.16 17.52
CA THR A 125 -19.73 23.12 18.86
C THR A 125 -18.86 21.90 19.07
N TYR A 126 -19.33 20.72 18.66
CA TYR A 126 -18.59 19.47 18.87
C TYR A 126 -17.35 19.36 17.96
N ALA A 127 -17.48 19.66 16.66
CA ALA A 127 -16.34 19.66 15.74
C ALA A 127 -15.28 20.70 16.15
N SER A 128 -15.70 21.88 16.61
CA SER A 128 -14.77 22.89 17.15
C SER A 128 -14.09 22.41 18.43
N HIS A 129 -14.77 21.65 19.29
CA HIS A 129 -14.14 21.03 20.46
C HIS A 129 -13.09 19.99 20.05
N ILE A 130 -13.40 19.11 19.09
CA ILE A 130 -12.44 18.13 18.57
C ILE A 130 -11.20 18.82 17.97
N PHE A 131 -11.38 19.89 17.19
CA PHE A 131 -10.28 20.67 16.66
C PHE A 131 -9.37 21.23 17.76
N LYS A 132 -9.94 21.86 18.79
CA LYS A 132 -9.19 22.41 19.93
C LYS A 132 -8.44 21.30 20.69
N THR A 133 -9.07 20.15 20.91
CA THR A 133 -8.44 19.01 21.59
C THR A 133 -7.29 18.42 20.78
N ASP A 134 -7.40 18.34 19.45
CA ASP A 134 -6.34 17.81 18.60
C ASP A 134 -5.11 18.74 18.47
N LEU A 135 -5.28 20.03 18.78
CA LEU A 135 -4.19 21.02 18.89
C LEU A 135 -3.41 20.92 20.20
N LYS A 136 -3.84 20.10 21.16
CA LYS A 136 -3.09 19.89 22.40
C LYS A 136 -1.75 19.18 22.16
N SER A 137 -0.74 19.55 22.96
CA SER A 137 0.59 18.90 22.90
C SER A 137 0.53 17.43 23.35
N ASP A 138 -0.37 17.13 24.29
CA ASP A 138 -0.70 15.78 24.74
C ASP A 138 -2.21 15.65 24.94
N LYS A 139 -2.86 14.92 24.03
CA LYS A 139 -4.32 14.78 24.00
C LYS A 139 -4.89 13.95 25.15
N THR A 140 -4.06 13.21 25.88
CA THR A 140 -4.51 12.48 27.09
C THR A 140 -4.64 13.39 28.30
N ARG A 141 -4.11 14.62 28.22
CA ARG A 141 -4.10 15.61 29.30
C ARG A 141 -4.86 16.86 28.85
N PRO A 142 -6.11 17.06 29.30
CA PRO A 142 -6.93 18.21 28.90
C PRO A 142 -6.26 19.57 29.17
N ASP A 143 -5.54 19.69 30.29
CA ASP A 143 -4.85 20.91 30.71
C ASP A 143 -3.48 21.10 30.06
N SER A 144 -3.09 20.23 29.11
CA SER A 144 -1.84 20.43 28.40
C SER A 144 -1.89 21.72 27.56
N LYS A 145 -0.71 22.31 27.38
CA LYS A 145 -0.55 23.43 26.45
C LYS A 145 -0.84 22.99 25.02
N ASP A 146 -1.07 23.95 24.15
CA ASP A 146 -1.18 23.66 22.73
C ASP A 146 0.20 23.30 22.15
N ARG A 147 0.18 22.56 21.04
CA ARG A 147 1.38 22.26 20.25
C ARG A 147 2.05 23.55 19.76
N SER A 148 3.37 23.52 19.52
CA SER A 148 4.08 24.75 19.17
C SER A 148 3.78 25.28 17.76
N ASP A 149 3.21 24.44 16.90
CA ASP A 149 2.77 24.72 15.52
C ASP A 149 1.26 25.04 15.45
N ALA A 150 0.58 25.28 16.58
CA ALA A 150 -0.88 25.46 16.60
C ALA A 150 -1.36 26.66 15.77
N GLU A 151 -0.57 27.73 15.72
CA GLU A 151 -0.88 28.96 14.99
C GLU A 151 -0.87 28.75 13.46
N ASP A 152 -0.20 27.70 12.96
CA ASP A 152 -0.13 27.41 11.52
C ASP A 152 -1.47 26.94 10.93
N PHE A 153 -2.44 26.57 11.78
CA PHE A 153 -3.74 26.01 11.38
C PHE A 153 -4.89 27.04 11.37
N THR A 154 -4.64 28.27 11.79
CA THR A 154 -5.65 29.35 11.84
C THR A 154 -5.09 30.63 11.26
N PHE A 155 -5.91 31.38 10.53
CA PHE A 155 -5.52 32.70 10.01
C PHE A 155 -6.74 33.60 9.86
N THR A 156 -6.54 34.92 9.79
CA THR A 156 -7.63 35.88 9.61
C THR A 156 -7.73 36.32 8.14
N ARG A 157 -8.93 36.33 7.57
CA ARG A 157 -9.23 36.86 6.24
C ARG A 157 -10.51 37.68 6.30
N ASN A 158 -10.45 38.95 5.90
CA ASN A 158 -11.58 39.89 5.96
C ASN A 158 -12.25 39.95 7.35
N ASP A 159 -11.43 40.08 8.41
CA ASP A 159 -11.85 40.10 9.82
C ASP A 159 -12.56 38.83 10.33
N GLU A 160 -12.54 37.76 9.53
CA GLU A 160 -13.07 36.45 9.90
C GLU A 160 -11.94 35.44 10.15
N GLU A 161 -12.08 34.62 11.18
CA GLU A 161 -11.16 33.52 11.49
C GLU A 161 -11.41 32.33 10.56
N PHE A 162 -10.36 31.88 9.88
CA PHE A 162 -10.35 30.71 9.01
C PHE A 162 -9.45 29.62 9.57
N ILE A 163 -9.77 28.38 9.23
CA ILE A 163 -8.98 27.19 9.50
C ILE A 163 -8.31 26.75 8.21
N ARG A 164 -7.04 26.32 8.29
CA ARG A 164 -6.32 25.62 7.22
C ARG A 164 -5.81 24.26 7.70
N VAL A 165 -6.23 23.18 7.04
CA VAL A 165 -5.87 21.81 7.45
C VAL A 165 -5.77 20.87 6.23
N PRO A 166 -4.97 19.80 6.31
CA PRO A 166 -4.91 18.79 5.26
C PRO A 166 -6.22 18.03 5.12
N VAL A 167 -6.52 17.58 3.89
CA VAL A 167 -7.72 16.81 3.54
C VAL A 167 -7.94 15.59 4.46
N SER A 168 -6.88 14.88 4.83
CA SER A 168 -6.96 13.73 5.74
C SER A 168 -7.56 14.08 7.11
N TYR A 169 -7.33 15.30 7.62
CA TYR A 169 -7.90 15.76 8.88
C TYR A 169 -9.33 16.27 8.72
N VAL A 170 -9.67 16.83 7.55
CA VAL A 170 -11.04 17.24 7.19
C VAL A 170 -12.01 16.07 7.33
N LEU A 171 -11.61 14.85 6.95
CA LEU A 171 -12.46 13.65 7.09
C LEU A 171 -12.91 13.43 8.53
N LYS A 172 -11.98 13.54 9.50
CA LYS A 172 -12.30 13.43 10.92
C LYS A 172 -13.20 14.57 11.38
N LEU A 173 -12.90 15.81 11.00
CA LEU A 173 -13.73 16.97 11.36
C LEU A 173 -15.15 16.88 10.77
N ALA A 174 -15.29 16.41 9.54
CA ALA A 174 -16.57 16.21 8.88
C ALA A 174 -17.40 15.14 9.59
N LEU A 175 -16.76 14.05 10.02
CA LEU A 175 -17.41 13.03 10.84
C LEU A 175 -17.84 13.58 12.20
N ALA A 176 -16.95 14.31 12.90
CA ALA A 176 -17.28 14.99 14.15
C ALA A 176 -18.48 15.94 13.96
N HIS A 177 -18.45 16.75 12.91
CA HIS A 177 -19.54 17.66 12.59
C HIS A 177 -20.86 16.92 12.39
N ALA A 178 -20.86 15.88 11.54
CA ALA A 178 -22.05 15.10 11.24
C ALA A 178 -22.68 14.48 12.50
N ILE A 179 -21.88 13.88 13.40
CA ILE A 179 -22.40 13.23 14.62
C ILE A 179 -22.65 14.20 15.78
N GLY A 180 -22.27 15.47 15.65
CA GLY A 180 -22.34 16.47 16.73
C GLY A 180 -23.28 17.63 16.51
N GLY A 181 -24.09 17.62 15.45
CA GLY A 181 -25.21 18.54 15.34
C GLY A 181 -26.34 18.20 16.33
N ASP A 182 -27.24 19.14 16.57
CA ASP A 182 -28.36 19.00 17.52
C ASP A 182 -29.34 17.88 17.10
N ASP A 183 -29.50 17.64 15.80
CA ASP A 183 -30.14 16.44 15.23
C ASP A 183 -29.18 15.23 15.20
N CYS A 184 -28.40 15.05 16.26
CA CYS A 184 -27.59 13.86 16.46
C CYS A 184 -28.58 12.70 16.55
N GLY A 185 -28.59 11.82 15.55
CA GLY A 185 -29.47 10.67 15.53
C GLY A 185 -29.29 9.76 16.77
N HIS A 186 -29.96 8.61 16.75
CA HIS A 186 -29.93 7.61 17.82
C HIS A 186 -28.53 7.42 18.47
N PRO A 187 -28.40 7.30 19.82
CA PRO A 187 -27.10 7.28 20.53
C PRO A 187 -26.05 6.30 20.01
N LEU A 188 -26.49 5.19 19.38
CA LEU A 188 -25.60 4.23 18.71
C LEU A 188 -24.76 4.86 17.59
N VAL A 189 -25.33 5.81 16.84
CA VAL A 189 -24.62 6.54 15.77
C VAL A 189 -23.50 7.37 16.40
N ARG A 190 -23.81 8.09 17.47
CA ARG A 190 -22.85 8.93 18.20
C ARG A 190 -21.66 8.12 18.70
N ILE A 191 -21.93 7.09 19.49
CA ILE A 191 -20.88 6.25 20.12
C ILE A 191 -20.01 5.56 19.05
N THR A 192 -20.63 5.06 17.99
CA THR A 192 -19.90 4.35 16.93
C THR A 192 -19.10 5.33 16.06
N GLY A 193 -19.69 6.47 15.71
CA GLY A 193 -19.00 7.53 14.96
C GLY A 193 -17.79 8.07 15.70
N GLU A 194 -17.88 8.23 17.02
CA GLU A 194 -16.74 8.63 17.86
C GLU A 194 -15.59 7.62 17.81
N LYS A 195 -15.88 6.32 17.81
CA LYS A 195 -14.87 5.26 17.61
C LYS A 195 -14.28 5.31 16.21
N MET A 196 -15.12 5.45 15.19
CA MET A 196 -14.70 5.51 13.79
C MET A 196 -13.77 6.69 13.49
N MET A 197 -13.86 7.80 14.21
CA MET A 197 -12.93 8.94 14.07
C MET A 197 -11.46 8.55 14.26
N ALA A 198 -11.16 7.54 15.08
CA ALA A 198 -9.79 7.07 15.33
C ALA A 198 -9.14 6.41 14.10
N HIS A 199 -9.94 6.03 13.10
CA HIS A 199 -9.48 5.33 11.90
C HIS A 199 -8.95 6.25 10.81
N PHE A 200 -9.18 7.57 10.93
CA PHE A 200 -8.70 8.57 9.98
C PHE A 200 -7.37 9.15 10.48
N LEU A 201 -6.26 8.61 9.98
CA LEU A 201 -4.91 9.01 10.35
C LEU A 201 -4.46 10.23 9.53
N ASN A 202 -3.54 11.01 10.11
CA ASN A 202 -3.00 12.23 9.51
C ASN A 202 -1.49 12.32 9.68
N ASP A 203 -0.77 11.21 9.56
CA ASP A 203 0.69 11.16 9.72
C ASP A 203 1.48 11.07 8.42
N ASN A 204 0.87 10.61 7.33
CA ASN A 204 1.52 10.62 6.02
C ASN A 204 1.15 11.86 5.17
N THR A 205 1.84 12.09 4.06
CA THR A 205 1.52 13.17 3.11
C THR A 205 0.08 13.09 2.60
N SER A 206 -0.41 11.87 2.41
CA SER A 206 -1.75 11.60 1.93
C SER A 206 -2.62 10.98 3.04
N PRO A 207 -3.96 10.95 2.87
CA PRO A 207 -4.85 10.32 3.85
C PRO A 207 -4.57 8.82 4.00
N GLU A 208 -4.44 8.38 5.24
CA GLU A 208 -4.29 6.97 5.60
C GLU A 208 -5.49 6.56 6.46
N ILE A 209 -6.17 5.49 6.04
CA ILE A 209 -7.36 4.99 6.73
C ILE A 209 -7.26 3.49 6.87
N PHE A 210 -7.35 3.00 8.09
CA PHE A 210 -7.39 1.57 8.39
C PHE A 210 -8.81 1.07 8.64
N SER A 211 -9.01 -0.23 8.51
CA SER A 211 -10.31 -0.89 8.60
C SER A 211 -11.08 -0.51 9.86
N PHE A 212 -12.39 -0.25 9.72
CA PHE A 212 -13.24 0.10 10.85
C PHE A 212 -13.41 -1.04 11.85
N HIS A 213 -13.25 -2.27 11.37
CA HIS A 213 -13.17 -3.49 12.18
C HIS A 213 -12.37 -4.54 11.40
N PRO A 214 -11.65 -5.44 12.08
CA PRO A 214 -11.12 -6.64 11.45
C PRO A 214 -12.27 -7.54 10.98
N VAL A 215 -12.08 -8.23 9.86
CA VAL A 215 -13.02 -9.22 9.33
C VAL A 215 -12.56 -10.64 9.69
N ARG A 216 -13.51 -11.56 9.72
CA ARG A 216 -13.29 -13.00 9.96
C ARG A 216 -14.24 -13.83 9.12
N THR A 217 -13.95 -15.10 8.88
CA THR A 217 -14.94 -15.98 8.26
C THR A 217 -15.94 -16.45 9.31
N ASN A 218 -17.25 -16.33 9.03
CA ASN A 218 -18.33 -16.81 9.90
C ASN A 218 -19.49 -17.40 9.06
N GLY A 219 -19.20 -17.80 7.82
CA GLY A 219 -20.17 -18.26 6.84
C GLY A 219 -19.50 -18.71 5.55
N SER A 220 -20.25 -18.74 4.44
CA SER A 220 -19.76 -19.24 3.13
C SER A 220 -18.91 -18.24 2.33
N ALA A 221 -18.75 -17.01 2.82
CA ALA A 221 -17.92 -16.01 2.15
C ALA A 221 -16.46 -16.14 2.57
N SER A 222 -15.54 -16.09 1.59
CA SER A 222 -14.11 -16.07 1.84
C SER A 222 -13.65 -14.82 2.60
N ILE A 223 -12.48 -14.90 3.25
CA ILE A 223 -11.90 -13.79 4.00
C ILE A 223 -11.61 -12.60 3.07
N GLY A 224 -11.13 -12.85 1.85
CA GLY A 224 -10.86 -11.81 0.87
C GLY A 224 -12.12 -11.09 0.43
N ARG A 225 -13.22 -11.81 0.17
CA ARG A 225 -14.50 -11.18 -0.19
C ARG A 225 -15.01 -10.25 0.92
N LYS A 226 -14.89 -10.67 2.18
CA LYS A 226 -15.29 -9.83 3.32
C LYS A 226 -14.43 -8.59 3.47
N MET A 227 -13.12 -8.74 3.30
CA MET A 227 -12.19 -7.62 3.38
C MET A 227 -12.41 -6.60 2.27
N ALA A 228 -12.65 -7.08 1.03
CA ALA A 228 -13.00 -6.23 -0.09
C ALA A 228 -14.29 -5.43 0.16
N LYS A 229 -15.32 -6.07 0.75
CA LYS A 229 -16.56 -5.39 1.16
C LYS A 229 -16.29 -4.29 2.18
N GLU A 230 -15.59 -4.57 3.28
CA GLU A 230 -15.28 -3.55 4.29
C GLU A 230 -14.50 -2.37 3.68
N THR A 231 -13.53 -2.67 2.81
CA THR A 231 -12.74 -1.65 2.10
C THR A 231 -13.62 -0.77 1.21
N LEU A 232 -14.55 -1.36 0.47
CA LEU A 232 -15.50 -0.64 -0.38
C LEU A 232 -16.47 0.23 0.44
N ILE A 233 -16.98 -0.27 1.55
CA ILE A 233 -17.85 0.50 2.45
C ILE A 233 -17.08 1.68 3.05
N ARG A 234 -15.85 1.44 3.51
CA ARG A 234 -14.99 2.49 4.06
C ARG A 234 -14.60 3.53 3.01
N PHE A 235 -14.33 3.11 1.78
CA PHE A 235 -14.09 4.02 0.66
C PHE A 235 -15.33 4.86 0.35
N LEU A 236 -16.51 4.25 0.21
CA LEU A 236 -17.77 4.99 0.01
C LEU A 236 -18.04 5.98 1.14
N PHE A 237 -17.85 5.56 2.39
CA PHE A 237 -17.98 6.43 3.57
C PHE A 237 -17.06 7.65 3.49
N THR A 238 -15.82 7.45 3.03
CA THR A 238 -14.84 8.52 2.84
C THR A 238 -15.32 9.52 1.77
N GLN A 239 -15.92 9.05 0.68
CA GLN A 239 -16.45 9.92 -0.39
C GLN A 239 -17.68 10.70 0.08
N LEU A 240 -18.53 10.09 0.91
CA LEU A 240 -19.67 10.78 1.53
C LEU A 240 -19.21 11.85 2.53
N LEU A 241 -18.15 11.60 3.31
CA LEU A 241 -17.55 12.61 4.18
C LEU A 241 -16.98 13.79 3.39
N VAL A 242 -16.35 13.52 2.24
CA VAL A 242 -15.89 14.57 1.31
C VAL A 242 -17.06 15.41 0.82
N ASN A 243 -18.10 14.77 0.27
CA ASN A 243 -19.29 15.47 -0.21
C ASN A 243 -19.96 16.31 0.90
N TYR A 244 -20.03 15.78 2.11
CA TYR A 244 -20.57 16.47 3.27
C TYR A 244 -19.73 17.70 3.67
N ALA A 245 -18.40 17.55 3.71
CA ALA A 245 -17.48 18.63 4.06
C ALA A 245 -17.46 19.74 3.01
N GLU A 246 -17.53 19.39 1.73
CA GLU A 246 -17.51 20.36 0.63
C GLU A 246 -18.63 21.40 0.73
N GLU A 247 -19.81 20.97 1.14
CA GLU A 247 -20.97 21.84 1.37
C GLU A 247 -20.95 22.47 2.76
N THR A 248 -20.80 21.67 3.81
CA THR A 248 -21.00 22.11 5.20
C THR A 248 -19.88 23.02 5.70
N PHE A 249 -18.65 22.82 5.21
CA PHE A 249 -17.52 23.70 5.52
C PHE A 249 -17.34 24.81 4.47
N CYS A 250 -18.35 25.06 3.62
CA CYS A 250 -18.33 26.11 2.61
C CYS A 250 -17.16 26.02 1.61
N LEU A 251 -16.55 24.84 1.42
CA LEU A 251 -15.38 24.69 0.54
C LEU A 251 -15.71 25.06 -0.90
N LYS A 252 -16.85 24.58 -1.42
CA LYS A 252 -17.32 24.92 -2.77
C LYS A 252 -17.57 26.41 -2.94
N ALA A 253 -18.16 27.05 -1.93
CA ALA A 253 -18.39 28.50 -1.94
C ALA A 253 -17.06 29.28 -1.98
N HIS A 254 -15.99 28.72 -1.41
CA HIS A 254 -14.63 29.24 -1.48
C HIS A 254 -13.79 28.63 -2.62
N GLY A 255 -14.42 28.06 -3.65
CA GLY A 255 -13.73 27.61 -4.87
C GLY A 255 -12.89 26.34 -4.72
N GLN A 256 -13.08 25.56 -3.66
CA GLN A 256 -12.34 24.33 -3.36
C GLN A 256 -13.24 23.10 -3.47
N GLN A 257 -12.76 22.06 -4.15
CA GLN A 257 -13.39 20.73 -4.15
C GLN A 257 -12.36 19.67 -3.84
N ILE A 258 -12.68 18.67 -3.05
CA ILE A 258 -11.75 17.62 -2.63
C ILE A 258 -12.01 16.38 -3.48
N ARG A 259 -10.95 15.69 -3.90
CA ARG A 259 -11.04 14.31 -4.38
C ARG A 259 -10.04 13.42 -3.64
N ILE A 260 -10.52 12.25 -3.23
CA ILE A 260 -9.71 11.19 -2.62
C ILE A 260 -9.86 9.94 -3.48
N PHE A 261 -8.75 9.29 -3.82
CA PHE A 261 -8.75 8.15 -4.74
C PHE A 261 -7.53 7.25 -4.50
N PHE A 262 -7.57 6.04 -5.03
CA PHE A 262 -6.41 5.14 -5.01
C PHE A 262 -5.39 5.58 -6.08
N SER A 263 -4.17 5.88 -5.67
CA SER A 263 -3.04 6.09 -6.56
C SER A 263 -1.76 5.71 -5.85
N SER A 264 -0.94 4.88 -6.50
CA SER A 264 0.29 4.33 -5.94
C SER A 264 1.56 5.05 -6.34
N SER A 265 1.47 5.95 -7.32
CA SER A 265 2.61 6.74 -7.79
C SER A 265 2.51 8.19 -7.30
N PRO A 266 3.65 8.81 -6.93
CA PRO A 266 3.70 10.23 -6.62
C PRO A 266 3.24 11.05 -7.81
N PRO A 267 2.43 12.11 -7.60
CA PRO A 267 1.92 12.89 -8.71
C PRO A 267 3.02 13.58 -9.53
N LEU A 268 2.83 13.66 -10.85
CA LEU A 268 3.77 14.25 -11.80
C LEU A 268 4.10 15.69 -11.46
N MET A 269 3.08 16.50 -11.16
CA MET A 269 3.28 17.91 -10.83
C MET A 269 3.99 18.08 -9.48
N GLN A 270 3.72 17.20 -8.51
CA GLN A 270 4.45 17.17 -7.24
C GLN A 270 5.93 16.78 -7.46
N LYS A 271 6.21 15.83 -8.35
CA LYS A 271 7.58 15.49 -8.78
C LYS A 271 8.29 16.66 -9.47
N GLN A 272 7.60 17.36 -10.36
CA GLN A 272 8.15 18.55 -11.04
C GLN A 272 8.46 19.68 -10.05
N LEU A 273 7.58 19.91 -9.07
CA LEU A 273 7.83 20.89 -8.01
C LEU A 273 9.04 20.48 -7.16
N ASN A 274 9.11 19.20 -6.76
CA ASN A 274 10.22 18.65 -5.98
C ASN A 274 11.58 18.93 -6.63
N ASP A 275 11.68 18.74 -7.96
CA ASP A 275 12.90 19.01 -8.75
C ASP A 275 13.35 20.48 -8.72
N CYS A 276 12.46 21.40 -8.32
CA CYS A 276 12.72 22.83 -8.29
C CYS A 276 12.97 23.39 -6.89
N ILE A 277 12.63 22.66 -5.83
CA ILE A 277 12.69 23.15 -4.43
C ILE A 277 13.71 22.39 -3.57
N SER A 278 13.94 22.88 -2.35
CA SER A 278 14.79 22.21 -1.37
C SER A 278 14.03 21.11 -0.64
N ASP A 279 14.76 20.13 -0.14
CA ASP A 279 14.23 19.02 0.64
C ASP A 279 13.53 19.45 1.94
N ALA A 280 14.03 20.52 2.59
CA ALA A 280 13.37 21.09 3.76
C ALA A 280 12.04 21.77 3.41
N PHE A 281 11.98 22.49 2.29
CA PHE A 281 10.76 23.18 1.86
C PHE A 281 9.70 22.21 1.33
N TYR A 282 10.11 21.15 0.62
CA TYR A 282 9.20 20.07 0.23
C TYR A 282 8.48 19.48 1.45
N ARG A 283 9.23 19.18 2.53
CA ARG A 283 8.63 18.69 3.76
C ARG A 283 7.64 19.67 4.39
N SER A 284 7.94 20.97 4.43
CA SER A 284 7.00 21.94 5.00
C SER A 284 5.71 22.08 4.20
N LEU A 285 5.72 21.74 2.91
CA LEU A 285 4.52 21.80 2.06
C LEU A 285 3.66 20.53 2.18
N PHE A 286 4.29 19.35 2.18
CA PHE A 286 3.57 18.09 1.97
C PHE A 286 3.51 17.17 3.18
N MET A 287 4.27 17.43 4.24
CA MET A 287 4.17 16.58 5.43
C MET A 287 2.98 16.95 6.29
N SER A 288 2.11 15.97 6.54
CA SER A 288 0.98 16.18 7.43
C SER A 288 1.42 16.47 8.87
N PRO A 289 0.66 17.31 9.60
CA PRO A 289 0.97 17.77 10.96
C PRO A 289 0.61 16.76 12.07
N CYS A 290 0.13 15.55 11.75
CA CYS A 290 -0.25 14.54 12.75
C CYS A 290 -1.32 15.05 13.73
N LEU A 291 -2.33 15.77 13.22
CA LEU A 291 -3.47 16.25 14.03
C LEU A 291 -4.41 15.11 14.43
N SER A 292 -4.41 13.98 13.75
CA SER A 292 -5.23 12.80 14.08
C SER A 292 -4.38 11.54 14.20
N GLY A 293 -4.87 10.55 14.97
CA GLY A 293 -4.26 9.23 15.14
C GLY A 293 -3.27 9.09 16.30
N TRP A 294 -2.72 10.20 16.80
CA TRP A 294 -1.64 10.18 17.78
C TRP A 294 -1.93 11.06 18.99
N THR A 295 -1.59 10.57 20.18
CA THR A 295 -1.69 11.32 21.45
C THR A 295 -0.75 12.52 21.47
N ARG A 296 0.49 12.33 20.99
CA ARG A 296 1.53 13.37 20.88
C ARG A 296 1.86 13.60 19.41
N GLY A 297 0.97 14.32 18.72
CA GLY A 297 1.03 14.52 17.27
C GLY A 297 2.34 15.14 16.78
N GLN A 298 2.84 16.15 17.49
CA GLN A 298 4.06 16.85 17.10
C GLN A 298 5.32 15.94 17.12
N GLU A 299 5.42 15.02 18.09
CA GLU A 299 6.51 14.05 18.12
C GLU A 299 6.46 13.09 16.93
N LYS A 300 5.24 12.65 16.56
CA LYS A 300 5.04 11.83 15.36
C LYS A 300 5.37 12.62 14.10
N HIS A 301 5.02 13.90 14.01
CA HIS A 301 5.37 14.75 12.87
C HIS A 301 6.90 14.86 12.69
N GLU A 302 7.65 15.03 13.78
CA GLU A 302 9.13 15.00 13.73
C GLU A 302 9.69 13.63 13.34
N TYR A 303 9.06 12.55 13.80
CA TYR A 303 9.39 11.20 13.34
C TYR A 303 9.17 11.03 11.84
N MET A 304 8.07 11.54 11.27
CA MET A 304 7.84 11.47 9.84
C MET A 304 8.90 12.28 9.06
N LYS A 305 9.33 13.43 9.60
CA LYS A 305 10.41 14.24 9.00
C LYS A 305 11.71 13.45 8.95
N LEU A 306 11.99 12.66 9.98
CA LEU A 306 13.12 11.73 9.98
C LEU A 306 13.00 10.69 8.87
N CYS A 307 11.85 10.00 8.76
CA CYS A 307 11.63 8.98 7.72
C CYS A 307 11.94 9.54 6.32
N HIS A 308 11.45 10.74 6.02
CA HIS A 308 11.71 11.41 4.74
C HIS A 308 13.21 11.68 4.50
N LYS A 309 13.91 12.17 5.52
CA LYS A 309 15.37 12.44 5.45
C LYS A 309 16.15 11.17 5.17
N VAL A 310 15.77 10.06 5.81
CA VAL A 310 16.43 8.76 5.63
C VAL A 310 16.26 8.24 4.20
N LEU A 311 15.03 8.28 3.65
CA LEU A 311 14.78 7.87 2.27
C LEU A 311 15.58 8.71 1.25
N SER A 312 15.62 10.03 1.46
CA SER A 312 16.37 10.95 0.60
C SER A 312 17.87 10.66 0.63
N ARG A 313 18.43 10.41 1.83
CA ARG A 313 19.85 10.03 1.98
C ARG A 313 20.16 8.66 1.39
N SER A 314 19.26 7.68 1.56
CA SER A 314 19.50 6.34 1.06
C SER A 314 19.60 6.32 -0.47
N GLN A 315 18.74 7.06 -1.18
CA GLN A 315 18.79 7.10 -2.64
C GLN A 315 20.15 7.60 -3.16
N ILE A 316 20.76 8.57 -2.47
CA ILE A 316 22.12 9.05 -2.78
C ILE A 316 23.15 7.93 -2.56
N ASN A 317 23.04 7.21 -1.44
CA ASN A 317 23.94 6.08 -1.13
C ASN A 317 23.77 4.90 -2.10
N GLY A 318 22.61 4.76 -2.75
CA GLY A 318 22.36 3.78 -3.81
C GLY A 318 23.32 3.93 -5.01
N ILE A 319 23.84 5.13 -5.28
CA ILE A 319 24.79 5.38 -6.38
C ILE A 319 26.11 4.62 -6.14
N SER A 320 26.61 4.56 -4.90
CA SER A 320 27.83 3.80 -4.58
C SER A 320 27.66 2.33 -4.93
N LYS A 321 26.53 1.75 -4.52
CA LYS A 321 26.18 0.36 -4.81
C LYS A 321 26.03 0.08 -6.31
N LEU A 322 25.49 1.03 -7.08
CA LEU A 322 25.43 0.92 -8.55
C LEU A 322 26.82 0.94 -9.21
N LYS A 323 27.78 1.68 -8.64
CA LYS A 323 29.18 1.67 -9.09
C LYS A 323 29.86 0.36 -8.73
N GLU A 324 29.71 -0.12 -7.49
CA GLU A 324 30.23 -1.41 -7.03
C GLU A 324 29.67 -2.58 -7.86
N ALA A 325 28.39 -2.51 -8.23
CA ALA A 325 27.76 -3.45 -9.14
C ALA A 325 28.24 -3.33 -10.59
N GLY A 326 29.09 -2.37 -10.97
CA GLY A 326 29.52 -2.16 -12.35
C GLY A 326 28.36 -1.85 -13.32
N ILE A 327 27.30 -1.23 -12.79
CA ILE A 327 26.17 -0.72 -13.58
C ILE A 327 26.49 0.70 -14.05
N ILE A 328 27.02 1.52 -13.14
CA ILE A 328 27.60 2.83 -13.44
C ILE A 328 29.11 2.64 -13.59
N ASN A 329 29.61 2.79 -14.82
CA ASN A 329 31.03 2.60 -15.14
C ASN A 329 31.80 3.91 -15.28
N THR A 330 31.12 5.05 -15.14
CA THR A 330 31.67 6.39 -15.33
C THR A 330 31.34 7.29 -14.15
N ASN A 331 32.13 8.34 -13.95
CA ASN A 331 31.82 9.38 -12.95
C ASN A 331 30.74 10.36 -13.42
N LEU A 332 30.29 10.26 -14.68
CA LEU A 332 29.11 10.96 -15.17
C LEU A 332 27.86 10.23 -14.68
N VAL A 333 27.16 10.84 -13.71
CA VAL A 333 25.91 10.34 -13.11
C VAL A 333 24.94 11.51 -13.04
N ALA A 334 23.66 11.30 -13.37
CA ALA A 334 22.63 12.29 -13.07
C ALA A 334 22.36 12.26 -11.57
N LEU A 335 22.97 13.19 -10.82
CA LEU A 335 22.75 13.25 -9.38
C LEU A 335 21.24 13.32 -9.08
N PRO A 336 20.71 12.38 -8.27
CA PRO A 336 19.33 12.44 -7.84
C PRO A 336 19.12 13.73 -7.04
N ASN A 337 17.88 14.21 -7.05
CA ASN A 337 17.55 15.37 -6.24
C ASN A 337 17.80 15.07 -4.76
N SER A 338 18.18 16.07 -3.98
CA SER A 338 18.42 15.90 -2.54
C SER A 338 17.13 15.63 -1.76
N SER A 339 15.98 15.80 -2.40
CA SER A 339 14.66 15.50 -1.85
C SER A 339 13.99 14.37 -2.61
N ASN A 340 13.46 13.41 -1.86
CA ASN A 340 12.78 12.24 -2.40
C ASN A 340 11.27 12.28 -2.09
N ILE A 341 10.45 12.02 -3.10
CA ILE A 341 8.98 12.01 -3.02
C ILE A 341 8.40 10.67 -2.52
N SER A 342 9.22 9.75 -2.05
CA SER A 342 8.87 8.35 -1.78
C SER A 342 7.81 8.15 -0.71
N LEU A 343 7.65 9.09 0.22
CA LEU A 343 6.56 9.02 1.20
C LEU A 343 5.17 9.25 0.56
N ALA A 344 5.12 9.75 -0.68
CA ALA A 344 3.90 9.82 -1.48
C ALA A 344 3.66 8.55 -2.33
N ASN A 345 4.47 7.48 -2.17
CA ASN A 345 4.19 6.17 -2.78
C ASN A 345 3.13 5.42 -1.97
N ASN A 346 1.87 5.79 -2.18
CA ASN A 346 0.78 5.20 -1.43
C ASN A 346 0.54 3.73 -1.84
N GLY A 347 0.11 2.86 -0.92
CA GLY A 347 -0.30 1.50 -1.24
C GLY A 347 -1.42 0.99 -0.35
N THR A 348 -1.68 -0.31 -0.47
CA THR A 348 -2.57 -1.03 0.44
C THR A 348 -1.76 -2.01 1.27
N HIS A 349 -1.81 -1.86 2.59
CA HIS A 349 -1.23 -2.83 3.52
C HIS A 349 -2.33 -3.76 4.00
N ILE A 350 -2.13 -5.07 3.83
CA ILE A 350 -3.05 -6.10 4.29
C ILE A 350 -2.42 -6.80 5.48
N SER A 351 -3.09 -6.77 6.63
CA SER A 351 -2.70 -7.51 7.82
C SER A 351 -3.60 -8.71 8.01
N MET A 352 -3.01 -9.89 8.21
CA MET A 352 -3.71 -11.12 8.58
C MET A 352 -3.28 -11.53 9.99
N GLY A 353 -4.24 -11.91 10.83
CA GLY A 353 -4.00 -12.37 12.20
C GLY A 353 -4.55 -13.77 12.43
N SER A 354 -3.92 -14.52 13.33
CA SER A 354 -4.38 -15.84 13.79
C SER A 354 -4.95 -15.74 15.20
N ILE A 355 -6.20 -16.19 15.37
CA ILE A 355 -6.87 -16.25 16.69
C ILE A 355 -6.15 -17.26 17.59
N LYS A 356 -5.78 -18.43 17.05
CA LYS A 356 -5.06 -19.51 17.72
C LYS A 356 -3.73 -19.01 18.25
N LEU A 357 -2.88 -18.41 17.40
CA LEU A 357 -1.58 -17.90 17.83
C LEU A 357 -1.74 -16.76 18.85
N GLY A 358 -2.72 -15.88 18.67
CA GLY A 358 -3.06 -14.85 19.65
C GLY A 358 -3.45 -15.43 21.01
N ARG A 359 -4.32 -16.45 21.04
CA ARG A 359 -4.72 -17.17 22.27
C ARG A 359 -3.52 -17.79 22.96
N LEU A 360 -2.68 -18.50 22.21
CA LEU A 360 -1.49 -19.18 22.76
C LEU A 360 -0.51 -18.17 23.37
N LEU A 361 -0.22 -17.05 22.70
CA LEU A 361 0.67 -16.00 23.23
C LEU A 361 0.08 -15.20 24.39
N LYS A 362 -1.25 -15.18 24.53
CA LYS A 362 -1.94 -14.54 25.65
C LYS A 362 -1.93 -15.42 26.91
N ASP A 363 -1.89 -16.74 26.75
CA ASP A 363 -1.85 -17.70 27.85
C ASP A 363 -0.40 -18.16 28.13
N PRO A 364 0.24 -17.71 29.23
CA PRO A 364 1.60 -18.13 29.58
C PRO A 364 1.72 -19.64 29.83
N ALA A 365 0.64 -20.33 30.17
CA ALA A 365 0.64 -21.77 30.43
C ALA A 365 0.67 -22.61 29.14
N SER A 366 0.41 -22.00 27.97
CA SER A 366 0.42 -22.71 26.69
C SER A 366 1.79 -23.27 26.29
N GLY A 367 2.87 -22.69 26.83
CA GLY A 367 4.24 -22.98 26.40
C GLY A 367 4.62 -22.33 25.06
N PHE A 368 3.68 -21.67 24.36
CA PHE A 368 3.99 -20.93 23.14
C PHE A 368 4.51 -19.52 23.47
N THR A 369 5.73 -19.18 23.04
CA THR A 369 6.40 -17.94 23.43
C THR A 369 6.73 -17.06 22.22
N ALA A 370 7.20 -15.84 22.50
CA ALA A 370 7.72 -14.94 21.47
C ALA A 370 8.90 -15.55 20.66
N PHE A 371 9.57 -16.58 21.18
CA PHE A 371 10.58 -17.32 20.42
C PHE A 371 9.92 -18.13 19.31
N HIS A 372 8.87 -18.89 19.61
CA HIS A 372 8.11 -19.67 18.63
C HIS A 372 7.46 -18.76 17.58
N GLU A 373 6.87 -17.63 18.00
CA GLU A 373 6.31 -16.63 17.08
C GLU A 373 7.34 -16.14 16.06
N LYS A 374 8.54 -15.76 16.51
CA LYS A 374 9.61 -15.28 15.64
C LYS A 374 10.17 -16.40 14.76
N HIS A 375 10.41 -17.58 15.32
CA HIS A 375 10.96 -18.72 14.58
C HIS A 375 10.03 -19.15 13.44
N LEU A 376 8.76 -19.43 13.74
CA LEU A 376 7.79 -19.82 12.72
C LEU A 376 7.48 -18.70 11.74
N GLY A 377 7.29 -17.48 12.24
CA GLY A 377 6.94 -16.33 11.41
C GLY A 377 8.02 -16.03 10.37
N ASP A 378 9.30 -16.12 10.73
CA ASP A 378 10.40 -15.90 9.80
C ASP A 378 10.41 -16.95 8.69
N LEU A 379 10.22 -18.23 9.03
CA LEU A 379 10.17 -19.31 8.05
C LEU A 379 8.95 -19.20 7.12
N VAL A 380 7.80 -18.80 7.65
CA VAL A 380 6.60 -18.52 6.83
C VAL A 380 6.89 -17.41 5.83
N ILE A 381 7.56 -16.33 6.24
CA ILE A 381 7.95 -15.24 5.33
C ILE A 381 8.88 -15.77 4.24
N LYS A 382 9.92 -16.54 4.58
CA LYS A 382 10.82 -17.13 3.59
C LYS A 382 10.10 -17.97 2.55
N ILE A 383 9.17 -18.82 2.96
CA ILE A 383 8.37 -19.66 2.05
C ILE A 383 7.51 -18.75 1.17
N THR A 384 6.79 -17.80 1.78
CA THR A 384 5.87 -16.87 1.11
C THR A 384 6.57 -16.04 0.03
N GLU A 385 7.80 -15.57 0.27
CA GLU A 385 8.59 -14.78 -0.69
C GLU A 385 8.75 -15.46 -2.07
N HIS A 386 8.72 -16.81 -2.13
CA HIS A 386 8.81 -17.57 -3.39
C HIS A 386 7.57 -17.43 -4.28
N PHE A 387 6.41 -17.13 -3.68
CA PHE A 387 5.12 -17.01 -4.35
C PHE A 387 4.77 -15.58 -4.73
N LEU A 388 5.47 -14.58 -4.17
CA LEU A 388 5.09 -13.17 -4.34
C LEU A 388 5.08 -12.68 -5.78
N CYS A 389 5.83 -13.32 -6.68
CA CYS A 389 5.79 -12.99 -8.11
C CYS A 389 4.41 -13.20 -8.78
N LEU A 390 3.47 -13.87 -8.11
CA LEU A 390 2.11 -14.08 -8.60
C LEU A 390 1.24 -12.82 -8.50
N PHE A 391 1.59 -11.84 -7.67
CA PHE A 391 0.73 -10.69 -7.37
C PHE A 391 0.96 -9.45 -8.26
N PRO A 392 2.19 -8.93 -8.44
CA PRO A 392 2.43 -7.72 -9.22
C PRO A 392 1.97 -7.89 -10.67
N GLY A 393 1.16 -6.93 -11.13
CA GLY A 393 0.51 -6.94 -12.42
C GLY A 393 -0.78 -7.77 -12.48
N SER A 394 -0.85 -8.90 -11.76
CA SER A 394 -1.98 -9.84 -11.78
C SER A 394 -3.19 -9.31 -11.02
N TYR A 395 -3.00 -8.95 -9.74
CA TYR A 395 -4.07 -8.50 -8.84
C TYR A 395 -3.97 -7.01 -8.52
N SER A 396 -2.77 -6.47 -8.40
CA SER A 396 -2.55 -5.04 -8.25
C SER A 396 -1.46 -4.58 -9.20
N ALA A 397 -1.50 -3.31 -9.57
CA ALA A 397 -0.51 -2.73 -10.47
C ALA A 397 -0.35 -1.22 -10.21
N SER A 398 0.71 -0.66 -10.77
CA SER A 398 0.98 0.78 -10.83
C SER A 398 1.59 1.11 -12.19
N PRO A 399 0.79 1.05 -13.29
CA PRO A 399 1.29 1.26 -14.64
C PRO A 399 2.03 2.59 -14.79
N LEU A 400 3.27 2.55 -15.27
CA LEU A 400 4.10 3.74 -15.49
C LEU A 400 4.83 3.66 -16.81
N ARG A 401 4.90 4.79 -17.52
CA ARG A 401 5.67 4.93 -18.75
C ARG A 401 6.92 5.77 -18.49
N LEU A 402 8.10 5.17 -18.69
CA LEU A 402 9.40 5.84 -18.62
C LEU A 402 9.92 6.20 -20.01
N ASN A 403 10.20 7.48 -20.27
CA ASN A 403 10.84 7.86 -21.52
C ASN A 403 12.30 7.41 -21.57
N PHE A 404 12.90 7.47 -22.77
CA PHE A 404 14.33 7.24 -22.92
C PHE A 404 15.17 8.17 -22.03
N GLU A 405 14.86 9.46 -21.96
CA GLU A 405 15.61 10.42 -21.13
C GLU A 405 15.47 10.20 -19.62
N ASP A 406 14.49 9.40 -19.19
CA ASP A 406 14.26 9.06 -17.79
C ASP A 406 14.90 7.70 -17.42
N PHE A 407 15.40 6.96 -18.42
CA PHE A 407 15.93 5.59 -18.27
C PHE A 407 17.39 5.55 -17.79
N HIS A 408 17.74 6.43 -16.86
CA HIS A 408 19.02 6.46 -16.16
C HIS A 408 19.06 5.37 -15.08
N PRO A 409 20.14 4.57 -14.93
CA PRO A 409 20.19 3.51 -13.91
C PRO A 409 19.94 4.04 -12.49
N GLU A 410 20.48 5.21 -12.15
CA GLU A 410 20.33 5.88 -10.86
C GLU A 410 18.90 6.38 -10.55
N LYS A 411 18.02 6.43 -11.57
CA LYS A 411 16.60 6.76 -11.41
C LYS A 411 15.72 5.52 -11.59
N ALA A 412 15.94 4.77 -12.67
CA ALA A 412 15.11 3.63 -13.05
C ALA A 412 15.21 2.46 -12.05
N LEU A 413 16.39 2.25 -11.44
CA LEU A 413 16.56 1.17 -10.45
C LEU A 413 16.06 1.55 -9.05
N GLY A 414 15.62 2.80 -8.83
CA GLY A 414 15.03 3.27 -7.57
C GLY A 414 15.81 2.81 -6.33
N PHE A 415 15.16 2.04 -5.47
CA PHE A 415 15.75 1.49 -4.24
C PHE A 415 16.34 0.08 -4.37
N LEU A 416 16.19 -0.59 -5.51
CA LEU A 416 16.73 -1.93 -5.74
C LEU A 416 18.20 -2.13 -5.33
N PRO A 417 19.12 -1.14 -5.44
CA PRO A 417 20.48 -1.31 -4.93
C PRO A 417 20.58 -1.67 -3.44
N HIS A 418 19.56 -1.38 -2.64
CA HIS A 418 19.49 -1.73 -1.22
C HIS A 418 18.70 -3.00 -0.93
N GLU A 419 18.02 -3.56 -1.94
CA GLU A 419 17.06 -4.65 -1.79
C GLU A 419 17.55 -5.96 -2.43
N ILE A 420 18.51 -5.86 -3.36
CA ILE A 420 19.00 -6.96 -4.18
C ILE A 420 20.53 -6.92 -4.25
N ASP A 421 21.16 -8.09 -4.02
CA ASP A 421 22.60 -8.30 -4.21
C ASP A 421 23.12 -7.81 -5.58
N TYR A 422 24.34 -7.30 -5.62
CA TYR A 422 24.98 -6.71 -6.80
C TYR A 422 24.98 -7.66 -8.03
N THR A 423 25.03 -8.98 -7.81
CA THR A 423 25.00 -9.96 -8.90
C THR A 423 23.63 -9.97 -9.56
N HIS A 424 22.56 -10.14 -8.81
CA HIS A 424 21.20 -10.16 -9.35
C HIS A 424 20.75 -8.78 -9.84
N LEU A 425 21.18 -7.69 -9.19
CA LEU A 425 20.93 -6.32 -9.64
C LEU A 425 21.47 -6.08 -11.05
N ARG A 426 22.71 -6.52 -11.33
CA ARG A 426 23.29 -6.51 -12.70
C ARG A 426 22.47 -7.34 -13.68
N MET A 427 21.98 -8.50 -13.27
CA MET A 427 21.18 -9.38 -14.13
C MET A 427 19.85 -8.72 -14.50
N ILE A 428 19.15 -8.14 -13.54
CA ILE A 428 17.92 -7.36 -13.70
C ILE A 428 18.20 -6.21 -14.67
N TRP A 429 19.17 -5.35 -14.37
CA TRP A 429 19.47 -4.18 -15.22
C TRP A 429 19.79 -4.57 -16.66
N ARG A 430 20.62 -5.59 -16.86
CA ARG A 430 20.96 -6.07 -18.21
C ARG A 430 19.74 -6.61 -18.95
N ARG A 431 18.82 -7.27 -18.25
CA ARG A 431 17.57 -7.77 -18.85
C ARG A 431 16.61 -6.64 -19.16
N TRP A 432 16.52 -5.67 -18.28
CA TRP A 432 15.68 -4.51 -18.47
C TRP A 432 16.11 -3.70 -19.70
N LYS A 433 17.42 -3.46 -19.87
CA LYS A 433 17.95 -2.81 -21.10
C LYS A 433 17.61 -3.52 -22.41
N ARG A 434 17.34 -4.84 -22.37
CA ARG A 434 16.93 -5.61 -23.55
C ARG A 434 15.42 -5.61 -23.77
N LYS A 435 14.65 -5.43 -22.70
CA LYS A 435 13.18 -5.28 -22.75
C LYS A 435 12.83 -3.89 -23.28
N ALA A 436 13.49 -2.87 -22.76
CA ALA A 436 13.25 -1.48 -23.11
C ALA A 436 13.60 -1.17 -24.58
N ASP A 437 12.85 -0.24 -25.16
CA ASP A 437 13.04 0.29 -26.51
C ASP A 437 14.12 1.39 -26.50
N ILE A 438 15.37 0.95 -26.34
CA ILE A 438 16.56 1.80 -26.18
C ILE A 438 17.74 1.37 -27.07
N ASN A 439 17.48 0.52 -28.07
CA ASN A 439 18.54 -0.07 -28.90
C ASN A 439 18.82 0.74 -30.17
N ILE A 440 20.10 0.99 -30.45
CA ILE A 440 20.59 1.51 -31.72
C ILE A 440 21.44 0.43 -32.38
N LEU A 441 21.08 0.01 -33.61
CA LEU A 441 21.82 -1.02 -34.36
C LEU A 441 22.09 -2.31 -33.54
N GLY A 442 21.13 -2.71 -32.70
CA GLY A 442 21.21 -3.90 -31.84
C GLY A 442 22.00 -3.73 -30.54
N GLN A 443 22.50 -2.53 -30.23
CA GLN A 443 23.18 -2.22 -28.97
C GLN A 443 22.33 -1.30 -28.10
N ALA A 444 22.12 -1.70 -26.84
CA ALA A 444 21.36 -0.92 -25.88
C ALA A 444 22.15 0.34 -25.46
N LEU A 445 21.56 1.51 -25.69
CA LEU A 445 22.09 2.80 -25.28
C LEU A 445 21.33 3.28 -24.04
N THR A 446 22.03 3.63 -22.98
CA THR A 446 21.43 4.34 -21.84
C THR A 446 21.65 5.84 -22.02
N PRO A 447 20.73 6.69 -21.54
CA PRO A 447 20.91 8.14 -21.59
C PRO A 447 22.18 8.54 -20.81
N PHE A 448 22.85 9.60 -21.27
CA PHE A 448 24.16 10.01 -20.76
C PHE A 448 24.12 11.27 -19.89
N GLY A 449 23.01 12.01 -19.85
CA GLY A 449 22.77 13.01 -18.82
C GLY A 449 22.13 14.30 -19.33
N PRO A 450 22.74 15.04 -20.29
CA PRO A 450 22.14 16.26 -20.78
C PRO A 450 20.80 15.97 -21.47
N VAL A 451 19.70 16.24 -20.77
CA VAL A 451 18.32 15.89 -21.20
C VAL A 451 18.00 16.37 -22.63
N TRP A 452 18.53 17.53 -23.05
CA TRP A 452 18.33 18.03 -24.41
C TRP A 452 19.00 17.13 -25.46
N LEU A 453 20.19 16.60 -25.17
CA LEU A 453 20.94 15.70 -26.03
C LEU A 453 20.27 14.32 -26.05
N ASP A 454 19.89 13.80 -24.89
CA ASP A 454 19.18 12.51 -24.79
C ASP A 454 17.84 12.55 -25.56
N ARG A 455 17.13 13.69 -25.52
CA ARG A 455 15.92 13.92 -26.33
C ARG A 455 16.21 13.96 -27.83
N MET A 456 17.32 14.56 -28.25
CA MET A 456 17.72 14.55 -29.66
C MET A 456 18.05 13.14 -30.13
N ILE A 457 18.83 12.38 -29.36
CA ILE A 457 19.18 10.98 -29.65
C ILE A 457 17.91 10.12 -29.73
N SER A 458 17.01 10.25 -28.75
CA SER A 458 15.73 9.54 -28.74
C SER A 458 14.92 9.81 -30.01
N ARG A 459 14.83 11.07 -30.46
CA ARG A 459 14.11 11.42 -31.69
C ARG A 459 14.79 10.86 -32.94
N SER A 460 16.11 10.98 -33.05
CA SER A 460 16.86 10.53 -34.23
C SER A 460 16.81 9.01 -34.41
N PHE A 461 16.79 8.25 -33.32
CA PHE A 461 16.83 6.79 -33.36
C PHE A 461 15.51 6.12 -32.96
N GLY A 462 14.45 6.90 -32.71
CA GLY A 462 13.13 6.38 -32.32
C GLY A 462 13.09 5.69 -30.96
N LEU A 463 14.00 6.01 -30.04
CA LEU A 463 14.10 5.36 -28.73
C LEU A 463 12.96 5.84 -27.83
N LYS A 464 12.19 4.90 -27.28
CA LYS A 464 10.97 5.22 -26.51
C LYS A 464 11.15 5.04 -25.01
N GLY A 465 12.08 4.21 -24.53
CA GLY A 465 12.19 3.83 -23.12
C GLY A 465 11.39 2.55 -22.79
N ASP A 466 10.66 2.50 -21.68
CA ASP A 466 9.93 1.28 -21.26
C ASP A 466 8.55 1.54 -20.62
N PHE A 467 7.70 0.51 -20.60
CA PHE A 467 6.44 0.45 -19.86
C PHE A 467 6.56 -0.55 -18.71
N ILE A 468 6.26 -0.11 -17.50
CA ILE A 468 6.41 -0.87 -16.26
C ILE A 468 5.02 -1.15 -15.69
N PRO A 469 4.63 -2.43 -15.50
CA PRO A 469 3.34 -2.76 -14.90
C PRO A 469 3.15 -2.27 -13.48
N ASP A 470 4.19 -2.36 -12.63
CA ASP A 470 4.11 -1.91 -11.25
C ASP A 470 5.38 -1.17 -10.82
N ALA A 471 5.40 0.14 -11.06
CA ALA A 471 6.55 0.98 -10.77
C ALA A 471 6.72 1.33 -9.28
N ARG A 472 5.64 1.32 -8.49
CA ARG A 472 5.71 1.59 -7.04
C ARG A 472 6.68 0.66 -6.34
N LEU A 473 6.70 -0.61 -6.78
CA LEU A 473 7.53 -1.66 -6.18
C LEU A 473 9.04 -1.49 -6.45
N ILE A 474 9.43 -0.50 -7.26
CA ILE A 474 10.82 -0.17 -7.58
C ILE A 474 11.21 1.19 -6.99
N ASP A 475 10.28 2.14 -7.00
CA ASP A 475 10.49 3.53 -6.60
C ASP A 475 10.27 3.78 -5.09
N TYR A 476 10.11 2.72 -4.29
CA TYR A 476 9.95 2.77 -2.83
C TYR A 476 10.68 1.61 -2.14
N PHE A 477 11.01 1.75 -0.86
CA PHE A 477 11.51 0.61 -0.08
C PHE A 477 10.40 -0.41 0.16
N VAL A 478 10.54 -1.57 -0.47
CA VAL A 478 9.65 -2.70 -0.25
C VAL A 478 10.34 -3.77 0.60
N SER A 479 11.64 -4.02 0.44
CA SER A 479 12.35 -5.01 1.25
C SER A 479 13.85 -4.81 1.32
N LEU A 480 14.33 -4.32 2.45
CA LEU A 480 15.77 -4.15 2.69
C LEU A 480 16.48 -5.50 2.76
N MET A 481 17.69 -5.53 2.18
CA MET A 481 18.51 -6.73 2.15
C MET A 481 19.25 -6.93 3.49
N SER A 482 19.32 -8.17 3.94
CA SER A 482 20.17 -8.62 5.05
C SER A 482 21.66 -8.35 4.79
N THR A 483 22.46 -8.19 5.86
CA THR A 483 23.93 -8.24 5.78
C THR A 483 24.43 -9.67 6.03
N ASP A 484 25.70 -9.96 5.74
CA ASP A 484 26.27 -11.30 5.97
C ASP A 484 26.25 -11.72 7.45
N GLN A 485 26.25 -10.76 8.37
CA GLN A 485 26.25 -11.00 9.82
C GLN A 485 24.87 -10.86 10.47
N SER A 486 23.94 -10.15 9.81
CA SER A 486 22.65 -9.77 10.39
C SER A 486 21.50 -10.18 9.47
N PRO A 487 21.14 -11.47 9.43
CA PRO A 487 20.00 -11.97 8.67
C PRO A 487 18.66 -11.53 9.29
N ALA A 488 17.76 -10.96 8.48
CA ALA A 488 16.46 -10.49 8.97
C ALA A 488 15.50 -11.64 9.39
N LEU A 489 15.64 -12.82 8.76
CA LEU A 489 14.67 -13.92 8.83
C LEU A 489 15.27 -15.22 9.41
N SER A 490 16.28 -15.11 10.27
CA SER A 490 16.95 -16.30 10.85
C SER A 490 16.15 -17.09 11.89
N GLY A 491 14.97 -16.60 12.31
CA GLY A 491 14.20 -17.18 13.40
C GLY A 491 14.77 -16.87 14.79
N ILE A 492 15.84 -16.08 14.87
CA ILE A 492 16.50 -15.68 16.12
C ILE A 492 15.92 -14.34 16.57
N GLN A 493 15.64 -14.18 17.87
CA GLN A 493 15.20 -12.90 18.43
C GLN A 493 16.31 -11.85 18.38
N GLY A 494 15.95 -10.58 18.13
CA GLY A 494 16.90 -9.47 18.08
C GLY A 494 17.64 -9.28 16.75
N ASN A 495 17.42 -10.18 15.77
CA ASN A 495 18.12 -10.14 14.48
C ASN A 495 17.74 -8.92 13.62
N GLU A 496 16.46 -8.50 13.67
CA GLU A 496 15.96 -7.30 13.00
C GLU A 496 16.63 -6.03 13.54
N GLU A 497 16.76 -5.92 14.85
CA GLU A 497 17.39 -4.80 15.53
C GLU A 497 18.89 -4.71 15.18
N GLN A 498 19.57 -5.86 15.08
CA GLN A 498 20.96 -5.90 14.66
C GLN A 498 21.13 -5.47 13.20
N LEU A 499 20.28 -5.95 12.29
CA LEU A 499 20.30 -5.51 10.89
C LEU A 499 20.07 -4.01 10.75
N LYS A 500 19.14 -3.44 11.53
CA LYS A 500 18.88 -2.00 11.52
C LYS A 500 20.11 -1.18 11.93
N LYS A 501 20.88 -1.64 12.92
CA LYS A 501 22.15 -1.01 13.33
C LYS A 501 23.17 -1.04 12.20
N ASP A 502 23.36 -2.20 11.55
CA ASP A 502 24.29 -2.33 10.43
C ASP A 502 23.92 -1.39 9.27
N LEU A 503 22.63 -1.37 8.89
CA LEU A 503 22.14 -0.50 7.82
C LEU A 503 22.25 0.99 8.16
N ALA A 504 22.11 1.35 9.44
CA ALA A 504 22.33 2.71 9.90
C ALA A 504 23.81 3.12 9.81
N GLN A 505 24.74 2.24 10.17
CA GLN A 505 26.18 2.46 10.01
C GLN A 505 26.58 2.60 8.53
N MET A 506 25.90 1.89 7.63
CA MET A 506 26.06 2.05 6.18
C MET A 506 25.41 3.33 5.61
N GLY A 507 24.71 4.11 6.44
CA GLY A 507 23.98 5.31 6.04
C GLY A 507 22.74 5.05 5.19
N VAL A 508 22.25 3.82 5.14
CA VAL A 508 21.09 3.39 4.33
C VAL A 508 19.79 3.59 5.11
N PHE A 509 19.82 3.45 6.44
CA PHE A 509 18.61 3.37 7.27
C PHE A 509 18.76 4.11 8.61
N ASP A 510 17.69 4.17 9.41
CA ASP A 510 17.71 4.68 10.80
C ASP A 510 17.04 3.67 11.74
N GLU A 511 17.65 3.43 12.89
CA GLU A 511 17.20 2.43 13.87
C GLU A 511 15.81 2.72 14.46
N ARG A 512 15.30 3.95 14.35
CA ARG A 512 13.95 4.30 14.81
C ARG A 512 12.86 3.90 13.82
N MET A 513 13.21 3.62 12.57
CA MET A 513 12.26 3.23 11.54
C MET A 513 11.95 1.73 11.61
N PRO A 514 10.70 1.29 11.36
CA PRO A 514 10.40 -0.12 11.19
C PRO A 514 11.12 -0.65 9.95
N LEU A 515 11.72 -1.85 10.04
CA LEU A 515 12.40 -2.45 8.89
C LEU A 515 11.40 -2.68 7.75
N TYR A 516 11.76 -2.26 6.54
CA TYR A 516 10.95 -2.50 5.34
C TYR A 516 11.13 -3.93 4.87
N GLN A 517 10.01 -4.66 4.77
CA GLN A 517 9.93 -6.03 4.29
C GLN A 517 8.65 -6.21 3.46
N LEU A 518 8.71 -7.07 2.43
CA LEU A 518 7.56 -7.44 1.60
C LEU A 518 6.41 -7.99 2.47
N VAL A 519 6.79 -8.86 3.40
CA VAL A 519 5.93 -9.43 4.43
C VAL A 519 6.62 -9.22 5.76
N ARG A 520 5.89 -8.68 6.75
CA ARG A 520 6.42 -8.36 8.07
C ARG A 520 5.63 -9.08 9.15
N ILE A 521 6.34 -9.64 10.12
CA ILE A 521 5.68 -10.23 11.31
C ILE A 521 5.04 -9.12 12.13
N ARG A 522 3.75 -9.27 12.42
CA ARG A 522 3.02 -8.51 13.44
C ARG A 522 3.09 -9.31 14.73
N LYS A 523 4.07 -8.95 15.57
CA LYS A 523 4.34 -9.63 16.85
C LYS A 523 3.25 -9.29 17.87
N HIS A 524 2.74 -10.28 18.60
CA HIS A 524 1.70 -10.11 19.61
C HIS A 524 2.05 -9.05 20.65
N ALA A 525 3.29 -9.04 21.14
CA ALA A 525 3.75 -8.09 22.16
C ALA A 525 3.64 -6.62 21.72
N GLY A 526 3.77 -6.34 20.41
CA GLY A 526 3.69 -4.98 19.88
C GLY A 526 2.30 -4.59 19.36
N MET A 527 1.57 -5.55 18.79
CA MET A 527 0.34 -5.28 18.04
C MET A 527 -0.94 -5.75 18.74
N GLY A 528 -0.82 -6.57 19.79
CA GLY A 528 -1.96 -7.23 20.45
C GLY A 528 -2.53 -8.44 19.68
N TYR A 529 -1.93 -8.81 18.56
CA TYR A 529 -2.24 -10.02 17.78
C TYR A 529 -0.97 -10.56 17.11
N SER A 530 -0.98 -11.85 16.77
CA SER A 530 0.09 -12.50 16.02
C SER A 530 -0.31 -12.70 14.55
N GLY A 531 0.56 -12.29 13.63
CA GLY A 531 0.39 -12.60 12.21
C GLY A 531 1.31 -11.82 11.28
N PHE A 532 0.80 -11.42 10.12
CA PHE A 532 1.61 -10.88 9.03
C PHE A 532 1.00 -9.63 8.40
N GLU A 533 1.83 -8.65 8.08
CA GLU A 533 1.51 -7.50 7.25
C GLU A 533 2.16 -7.65 5.88
N HIS A 534 1.38 -7.46 4.82
CA HIS A 534 1.80 -7.55 3.44
C HIS A 534 1.75 -6.16 2.80
N ARG A 535 2.87 -5.68 2.26
CA ARG A 535 3.06 -4.26 1.88
C ARG A 535 3.27 -4.01 0.37
N TYR A 536 3.10 -5.07 -0.44
CA TYR A 536 3.39 -5.05 -1.87
C TYR A 536 2.19 -4.82 -2.78
N PHE A 537 1.04 -4.37 -2.25
CA PHE A 537 -0.12 -4.06 -3.09
C PHE A 537 -0.13 -2.58 -3.50
N SER A 538 -0.16 -2.36 -4.80
CA SER A 538 -0.33 -1.04 -5.43
C SER A 538 -1.83 -0.72 -5.61
N ILE A 539 -2.32 -0.50 -6.82
CA ILE A 539 -3.74 -0.19 -7.10
C ILE A 539 -4.48 -1.46 -7.51
N PHE A 540 -5.66 -1.69 -6.91
CA PHE A 540 -6.62 -2.68 -7.36
C PHE A 540 -7.61 -2.04 -8.35
N GLU A 541 -7.84 -2.70 -9.49
CA GLU A 541 -8.75 -2.20 -10.52
C GLU A 541 -10.23 -2.45 -10.15
N ASN A 542 -10.49 -3.61 -9.54
CA ASN A 542 -11.77 -3.95 -8.94
C ASN A 542 -11.53 -4.54 -7.55
N LEU A 543 -12.11 -3.94 -6.51
CA LEU A 543 -11.81 -4.34 -5.13
C LEU A 543 -12.39 -5.73 -4.83
N MET A 544 -13.60 -6.03 -5.33
CA MET A 544 -14.22 -7.34 -5.07
C MET A 544 -13.45 -8.52 -5.67
N THR A 545 -13.04 -8.42 -6.94
CA THR A 545 -12.36 -9.52 -7.65
C THR A 545 -10.85 -9.51 -7.42
N ASP A 546 -10.22 -8.34 -7.42
CA ASP A 546 -8.77 -8.26 -7.38
C ASP A 546 -8.22 -8.29 -5.96
N MET A 547 -8.71 -7.39 -5.09
CA MET A 547 -8.29 -7.39 -3.69
C MET A 547 -8.79 -8.63 -2.97
N GLY A 548 -10.05 -9.03 -3.22
CA GLY A 548 -10.61 -10.27 -2.69
C GLY A 548 -9.79 -11.50 -3.10
N GLY A 549 -9.52 -11.67 -4.40
CA GLY A 549 -8.73 -12.80 -4.91
C GLY A 549 -7.29 -12.79 -4.42
N ALA A 550 -6.64 -11.61 -4.32
CA ALA A 550 -5.30 -11.49 -3.77
C ALA A 550 -5.23 -11.97 -2.32
N LEU A 551 -6.18 -11.53 -1.48
CA LEU A 551 -6.18 -11.84 -0.06
C LEU A 551 -6.51 -13.33 0.19
N ASP A 552 -7.38 -13.91 -0.62
CA ASP A 552 -7.66 -15.36 -0.59
C ASP A 552 -6.45 -16.20 -1.01
N LEU A 553 -5.74 -15.79 -2.08
CA LEU A 553 -4.49 -16.44 -2.49
C LEU A 553 -3.40 -16.32 -1.44
N GLN A 554 -3.27 -15.14 -0.83
CA GLN A 554 -2.31 -14.88 0.22
C GLN A 554 -2.59 -15.75 1.44
N ASN A 555 -3.85 -15.84 1.88
CA ASN A 555 -4.23 -16.71 2.99
C ASN A 555 -3.91 -18.18 2.69
N LEU A 556 -4.22 -18.66 1.47
CA LEU A 556 -3.88 -20.02 1.05
C LEU A 556 -2.36 -20.28 1.12
N ILE A 557 -1.54 -19.34 0.66
CA ILE A 557 -0.08 -19.45 0.71
C ILE A 557 0.43 -19.45 2.16
N THR A 558 -0.13 -18.60 3.03
CA THR A 558 0.25 -18.56 4.46
C THR A 558 -0.06 -19.88 5.16
N VAL A 559 -1.24 -20.45 4.92
CA VAL A 559 -1.64 -21.74 5.51
C VAL A 559 -0.82 -22.88 4.94
N LEU A 560 -0.52 -22.86 3.65
CA LEU A 560 0.40 -23.83 3.02
C LEU A 560 1.82 -23.73 3.60
N ALA A 561 2.29 -22.52 3.92
CA ALA A 561 3.58 -22.36 4.58
C ALA A 561 3.59 -23.00 5.97
N TYR A 562 2.53 -22.81 6.77
CA TYR A 562 2.38 -23.54 8.05
C TYR A 562 2.28 -25.04 7.86
N HIS A 563 1.57 -25.50 6.83
CA HIS A 563 1.50 -26.92 6.47
C HIS A 563 2.91 -27.50 6.30
N TYR A 564 3.74 -26.92 5.42
CA TYR A 564 5.11 -27.40 5.19
C TYR A 564 6.00 -27.39 6.43
N ILE A 565 5.83 -26.39 7.30
CA ILE A 565 6.64 -26.27 8.52
C ILE A 565 6.23 -27.35 9.52
N LEU A 566 4.92 -27.52 9.74
CA LEU A 566 4.37 -28.42 10.74
C LEU A 566 4.36 -29.89 10.30
N THR A 567 4.49 -30.18 9.00
CA THR A 567 4.82 -31.52 8.51
C THR A 567 6.32 -31.83 8.54
N GLY A 568 7.17 -30.82 8.80
CA GLY A 568 8.63 -30.95 8.78
C GLY A 568 9.24 -30.98 7.38
N GLU A 569 8.45 -30.72 6.33
CA GLU A 569 8.91 -30.72 4.94
C GLU A 569 9.86 -29.56 4.62
N ILE A 570 9.70 -28.42 5.31
CA ILE A 570 10.56 -27.24 5.14
C ILE A 570 11.04 -26.74 6.49
N THR A 571 12.35 -26.53 6.60
CA THR A 571 13.01 -25.97 7.79
C THR A 571 13.85 -24.75 7.42
N HIS A 572 14.32 -23.99 8.42
CA HIS A 572 15.23 -22.85 8.20
C HIS A 572 16.51 -23.24 7.44
N ALA A 573 17.02 -24.47 7.65
CA ALA A 573 18.24 -24.95 6.98
C ALA A 573 18.07 -25.11 5.46
N MET A 574 16.84 -25.36 5.00
CA MET A 574 16.53 -25.54 3.58
C MET A 574 16.42 -24.21 2.82
N ILE A 575 16.23 -23.09 3.54
CA ILE A 575 16.19 -21.73 2.98
C ILE A 575 17.14 -20.83 3.80
N PRO A 576 18.47 -20.89 3.56
CA PRO A 576 19.44 -20.08 4.29
C PRO A 576 19.22 -18.57 4.10
N ASP A 577 19.62 -17.77 5.10
CA ASP A 577 19.48 -16.30 5.09
C ASP A 577 20.73 -15.55 4.63
N THR A 578 21.56 -16.19 3.80
CA THR A 578 22.68 -15.46 3.21
C THR A 578 22.16 -14.43 2.21
N PRO A 579 22.77 -13.23 2.10
CA PRO A 579 22.27 -12.17 1.22
C PRO A 579 22.07 -12.60 -0.24
N ASP A 580 22.89 -13.53 -0.74
CA ASP A 580 22.77 -14.07 -2.08
C ASP A 580 21.54 -14.97 -2.28
N VAL A 581 21.20 -15.80 -1.28
CA VAL A 581 19.99 -16.65 -1.30
C VAL A 581 18.73 -15.79 -1.14
N GLU A 582 18.80 -14.76 -0.30
CA GLU A 582 17.74 -13.75 -0.15
C GLU A 582 17.48 -12.99 -1.43
N SER A 583 18.54 -12.52 -2.06
CA SER A 583 18.45 -11.85 -3.35
C SER A 583 17.93 -12.79 -4.45
N GLU A 584 18.30 -14.08 -4.42
CA GLU A 584 17.85 -15.07 -5.40
C GLU A 584 16.33 -15.32 -5.36
N ARG A 585 15.75 -15.46 -4.16
CA ARG A 585 14.29 -15.63 -4.02
C ARG A 585 13.52 -14.33 -4.32
N ARG A 586 14.05 -13.17 -3.90
CA ARG A 586 13.37 -11.87 -4.09
C ARG A 586 13.48 -11.28 -5.49
N GLN A 587 14.55 -11.56 -6.26
CA GLN A 587 14.65 -11.01 -7.62
C GLN A 587 13.47 -11.43 -8.52
N ILE A 588 12.84 -12.58 -8.24
CA ILE A 588 11.74 -13.11 -9.06
C ILE A 588 10.51 -12.21 -8.92
N PHE A 589 10.27 -11.68 -7.71
CA PHE A 589 9.25 -10.68 -7.44
C PHE A 589 9.49 -9.39 -8.23
N PHE A 590 10.69 -8.81 -8.13
CA PHE A 590 11.03 -7.57 -8.85
C PHE A 590 11.04 -7.76 -10.38
N CYS A 591 11.49 -8.93 -10.86
CA CYS A 591 11.35 -9.29 -12.27
C CYS A 591 9.88 -9.29 -12.71
N SER A 592 8.95 -9.71 -11.85
CA SER A 592 7.50 -9.64 -12.16
C SER A 592 6.97 -8.22 -12.15
N ALA A 593 7.35 -7.38 -11.18
CA ALA A 593 6.93 -5.99 -11.11
C ALA A 593 7.37 -5.18 -12.35
N ILE A 594 8.60 -5.44 -12.83
CA ILE A 594 9.16 -4.81 -14.03
C ILE A 594 8.65 -5.47 -15.33
N ASP A 595 8.09 -6.68 -15.26
CA ASP A 595 7.77 -7.54 -16.41
C ASP A 595 9.01 -7.94 -17.25
N LEU A 596 10.00 -8.48 -16.57
CA LEU A 596 11.15 -9.12 -17.21
C LEU A 596 10.80 -10.55 -17.63
N PRO A 597 11.18 -10.98 -18.85
CA PRO A 597 10.79 -12.29 -19.37
C PRO A 597 11.48 -13.47 -18.68
N THR A 598 12.61 -13.23 -18.00
CA THR A 598 13.42 -14.28 -17.38
C THR A 598 14.11 -13.80 -16.11
N CYS A 599 14.17 -14.66 -15.10
CA CYS A 599 15.03 -14.53 -13.93
C CYS A 599 16.19 -15.55 -13.98
N TYR A 600 17.08 -15.51 -12.98
CA TYR A 600 18.23 -16.41 -12.88
C TYR A 600 18.29 -17.06 -11.50
N VAL A 601 18.57 -18.36 -11.46
CA VAL A 601 18.76 -19.12 -10.21
C VAL A 601 20.09 -19.84 -10.31
N LYS A 602 20.89 -19.86 -9.26
CA LYS A 602 22.14 -20.63 -9.20
C LYS A 602 21.84 -22.09 -9.48
N THR A 603 22.62 -22.70 -10.37
CA THR A 603 22.45 -24.11 -10.75
C THR A 603 22.64 -25.04 -9.56
N ARG A 604 23.46 -24.65 -8.58
CA ARG A 604 23.63 -25.31 -7.29
C ARG A 604 23.26 -24.35 -6.16
N THR A 605 22.00 -23.91 -6.15
CA THR A 605 21.49 -23.07 -5.08
C THR A 605 21.46 -23.83 -3.75
N LYS A 606 21.67 -23.13 -2.64
CA LYS A 606 21.48 -23.67 -1.28
C LYS A 606 20.01 -23.59 -0.84
N ASN A 607 19.17 -22.89 -1.59
CA ASN A 607 17.74 -22.83 -1.35
C ASN A 607 17.07 -24.07 -1.95
N LEU A 608 16.92 -25.10 -1.11
CA LEU A 608 16.39 -26.40 -1.53
C LEU A 608 14.91 -26.31 -1.92
N PHE A 609 14.16 -25.39 -1.31
CA PHE A 609 12.76 -25.16 -1.67
C PHE A 609 12.65 -24.53 -3.07
N LEU A 610 13.47 -23.52 -3.37
CA LEU A 610 13.54 -22.95 -4.72
C LEU A 610 14.00 -24.00 -5.73
N GLN A 611 14.98 -24.84 -5.40
CA GLN A 611 15.41 -25.95 -6.25
C GLN A 611 14.25 -26.91 -6.55
N HIS A 612 13.44 -27.25 -5.54
CA HIS A 612 12.24 -28.06 -5.71
C HIS A 612 11.24 -27.42 -6.70
N ILE A 613 10.93 -26.13 -6.54
CA ILE A 613 10.04 -25.40 -7.47
C ILE A 613 10.60 -25.43 -8.89
N VAL A 614 11.88 -25.12 -9.06
CA VAL A 614 12.54 -25.09 -10.37
C VAL A 614 12.58 -26.48 -11.03
N SER A 615 12.66 -27.55 -10.25
CA SER A 615 12.64 -28.94 -10.77
C SER A 615 11.33 -29.29 -11.49
N LYS A 616 10.22 -28.62 -11.16
CA LYS A 616 8.93 -28.80 -11.82
C LYS A 616 8.85 -28.08 -13.18
N ILE A 617 9.87 -27.29 -13.56
CA ILE A 617 9.90 -26.54 -14.82
C ILE A 617 10.55 -27.39 -15.91
N THR A 618 9.78 -27.71 -16.96
CA THR A 618 10.23 -28.56 -18.08
C THR A 618 11.31 -27.92 -18.95
N LYS A 619 11.31 -26.59 -19.09
CA LYS A 619 12.22 -25.85 -19.99
C LYS A 619 13.07 -24.83 -19.23
N THR A 620 14.22 -25.27 -18.75
CA THR A 620 15.26 -24.39 -18.20
C THR A 620 16.47 -24.31 -19.13
N ARG A 621 17.29 -23.26 -18.99
CA ARG A 621 18.50 -23.12 -19.82
C ARG A 621 19.68 -22.60 -19.00
N ILE A 622 20.80 -23.31 -19.04
CA ILE A 622 22.05 -22.81 -18.45
C ILE A 622 22.48 -21.50 -19.12
N SER A 623 22.82 -20.51 -18.30
CA SER A 623 23.27 -19.20 -18.76
C SER A 623 24.70 -19.27 -19.28
N ARG A 624 24.90 -19.05 -20.58
CA ARG A 624 26.25 -18.93 -21.17
C ARG A 624 27.02 -17.70 -20.67
N ARG A 625 26.31 -16.63 -20.26
CA ARG A 625 26.95 -15.37 -19.84
C ARG A 625 27.20 -15.29 -18.34
N TYR A 626 26.39 -15.97 -17.54
CA TYR A 626 26.56 -16.05 -16.10
C TYR A 626 26.82 -17.51 -15.75
N PRO A 627 28.07 -17.99 -15.84
CA PRO A 627 28.42 -19.35 -15.48
C PRO A 627 27.92 -19.68 -14.07
N GLY A 628 27.41 -20.89 -13.88
CA GLY A 628 26.81 -21.31 -12.61
C GLY A 628 25.37 -20.87 -12.37
N TYR A 629 24.73 -20.18 -13.32
CA TYR A 629 23.31 -19.81 -13.25
C TYR A 629 22.46 -20.52 -14.31
N THR A 630 21.28 -20.94 -13.88
CA THR A 630 20.18 -21.39 -14.72
C THR A 630 19.23 -20.24 -14.98
N ARG A 631 18.93 -19.99 -16.24
CA ARG A 631 17.95 -19.00 -16.67
C ARG A 631 16.57 -19.65 -16.78
N ILE A 632 15.60 -19.00 -16.15
CA ILE A 632 14.22 -19.48 -16.07
C ILE A 632 13.30 -18.44 -16.69
N ARG A 633 12.31 -18.87 -17.48
CA ARG A 633 11.27 -17.94 -17.97
C ARG A 633 10.29 -17.67 -16.83
N LEU A 634 9.97 -16.41 -16.61
CA LEU A 634 9.11 -16.01 -15.49
C LEU A 634 7.73 -16.67 -15.58
N ILE A 635 7.17 -16.75 -16.80
CA ILE A 635 5.90 -17.45 -17.05
C ILE A 635 5.93 -18.93 -16.65
N ASP A 636 7.05 -19.63 -16.87
CA ASP A 636 7.18 -21.04 -16.51
C ASP A 636 7.31 -21.21 -14.98
N TYR A 637 7.99 -20.28 -14.32
CA TYR A 637 8.06 -20.25 -12.86
C TYR A 637 6.67 -20.03 -12.24
N LYS A 638 5.90 -19.05 -12.74
CA LYS A 638 4.51 -18.82 -12.31
C LYS A 638 3.62 -20.04 -12.52
N LYS A 639 3.75 -20.74 -13.66
CA LYS A 639 3.03 -22.01 -13.92
C LYS A 639 3.42 -23.12 -12.95
N ALA A 640 4.71 -23.25 -12.63
CA ALA A 640 5.18 -24.22 -11.65
C ALA A 640 4.60 -23.94 -10.26
N LEU A 641 4.50 -22.67 -9.85
CA LEU A 641 3.84 -22.30 -8.59
C LEU A 641 2.35 -22.63 -8.59
N ILE A 642 1.62 -22.37 -9.68
CA ILE A 642 0.21 -22.76 -9.78
C ILE A 642 0.07 -24.28 -9.65
N GLN A 643 0.93 -25.06 -10.31
CA GLN A 643 0.88 -26.52 -10.21
C GLN A 643 1.22 -27.02 -8.80
N LEU A 644 2.17 -26.36 -8.13
CA LEU A 644 2.50 -26.65 -6.74
C LEU A 644 1.29 -26.36 -5.84
N LEU A 645 0.64 -25.20 -5.98
CA LEU A 645 -0.59 -24.87 -5.23
C LEU A 645 -1.71 -25.89 -5.50
N LYS A 646 -1.90 -26.32 -6.75
CA LYS A 646 -2.90 -27.33 -7.12
C LYS A 646 -2.65 -28.69 -6.45
N THR A 647 -1.37 -29.08 -6.31
CA THR A 647 -0.99 -30.39 -5.76
C THR A 647 -0.94 -30.35 -4.24
N ASP A 648 -0.20 -29.39 -3.68
CA ASP A 648 0.20 -29.40 -2.28
C ASP A 648 -0.85 -28.73 -1.38
N ALA A 649 -1.65 -27.81 -1.93
CA ALA A 649 -2.74 -27.16 -1.18
C ALA A 649 -4.11 -27.83 -1.39
N GLN A 650 -4.19 -28.98 -2.07
CA GLN A 650 -5.46 -29.63 -2.42
C GLN A 650 -6.35 -29.86 -1.18
N GLY A 651 -5.81 -30.51 -0.14
CA GLY A 651 -6.56 -30.75 1.11
C GLY A 651 -6.82 -29.48 1.95
N LEU A 652 -6.12 -28.38 1.67
CA LEU A 652 -6.39 -27.08 2.30
C LEU A 652 -7.56 -26.39 1.62
N MET A 653 -7.62 -26.43 0.27
CA MET A 653 -8.61 -25.73 -0.53
C MET A 653 -10.05 -26.20 -0.26
N ASP A 654 -10.25 -27.46 0.10
CA ASP A 654 -11.57 -28.00 0.45
C ASP A 654 -12.17 -27.29 1.69
N ASN A 655 -11.31 -26.80 2.58
CA ASN A 655 -11.71 -26.03 3.76
C ASN A 655 -11.92 -24.53 3.48
N PHE A 656 -11.48 -24.03 2.33
CA PHE A 656 -11.62 -22.62 1.94
C PHE A 656 -12.83 -22.40 1.01
N SER A 657 -13.57 -21.32 1.24
CA SER A 657 -14.65 -20.89 0.33
C SER A 657 -14.10 -20.18 -0.93
N VAL A 658 -13.09 -20.74 -1.60
CA VAL A 658 -12.29 -20.10 -2.67
C VAL A 658 -12.40 -20.81 -4.03
N LYS A 659 -13.61 -21.28 -4.36
CA LYS A 659 -13.87 -21.98 -5.64
C LYS A 659 -13.46 -21.11 -6.84
N GLY A 660 -12.65 -21.67 -7.73
CA GLY A 660 -12.21 -20.99 -8.96
C GLY A 660 -11.01 -20.06 -8.79
N LEU A 661 -10.48 -19.87 -7.58
CA LEU A 661 -9.34 -18.97 -7.32
C LEU A 661 -8.12 -19.28 -8.21
N LEU A 662 -7.70 -20.55 -8.29
CA LEU A 662 -6.53 -20.93 -9.09
C LEU A 662 -6.79 -20.83 -10.60
N GLN A 663 -8.04 -20.99 -11.04
CA GLN A 663 -8.43 -20.81 -12.44
C GLN A 663 -8.43 -19.33 -12.84
N ASP A 664 -8.87 -18.45 -11.95
CA ASP A 664 -8.77 -17.00 -12.12
C ASP A 664 -7.30 -16.56 -12.18
N LEU A 665 -6.48 -17.02 -11.23
CA LEU A 665 -5.02 -16.77 -11.22
C LEU A 665 -4.35 -17.23 -12.51
N GLU A 666 -4.67 -18.43 -12.99
CA GLU A 666 -4.14 -18.97 -14.24
C GLU A 666 -4.54 -18.10 -15.45
N SER A 667 -5.79 -17.63 -15.48
CA SER A 667 -6.29 -16.74 -16.53
C SER A 667 -5.58 -15.39 -16.52
N ARG A 668 -5.35 -14.80 -15.34
CA ARG A 668 -4.58 -13.55 -15.15
C ARG A 668 -3.15 -13.65 -15.66
N ILE A 669 -2.52 -14.82 -15.50
CA ILE A 669 -1.13 -15.05 -15.89
C ILE A 669 -0.99 -15.37 -17.38
N LEU A 670 -1.94 -16.12 -17.95
CA LEU A 670 -1.89 -16.54 -19.35
C LEU A 670 -2.42 -15.46 -20.32
N TYR A 671 -3.40 -14.68 -19.87
CA TYR A 671 -4.09 -13.68 -20.68
C TYR A 671 -4.14 -12.33 -19.94
N PRO A 672 -2.96 -11.73 -19.64
CA PRO A 672 -2.86 -10.59 -18.75
C PRO A 672 -3.62 -9.35 -19.26
N ASP A 673 -3.65 -9.11 -20.57
CA ASP A 673 -4.31 -7.93 -21.13
C ASP A 673 -5.81 -7.85 -20.80
N ALA A 674 -6.47 -9.00 -20.68
CA ALA A 674 -7.91 -9.08 -20.40
C ALA A 674 -8.23 -9.31 -18.92
N PHE A 675 -7.47 -10.17 -18.24
CA PHE A 675 -7.82 -10.65 -16.89
C PHE A 675 -6.97 -10.05 -15.78
N SER A 676 -5.77 -9.53 -16.07
CA SER A 676 -4.93 -8.93 -15.03
C SER A 676 -5.40 -7.52 -14.65
N ALA A 677 -5.11 -7.11 -13.42
CA ALA A 677 -5.36 -5.75 -12.98
C ALA A 677 -4.58 -4.72 -13.82
N CYS A 678 -3.31 -5.02 -14.17
CA CYS A 678 -2.52 -4.16 -15.04
C CYS A 678 -3.16 -3.97 -16.42
N GLY A 679 -3.64 -5.05 -17.04
CA GLY A 679 -4.30 -5.01 -18.35
C GLY A 679 -5.55 -4.13 -18.33
N ARG A 680 -6.44 -4.35 -17.36
CA ARG A 680 -7.67 -3.55 -17.20
C ARG A 680 -7.40 -2.09 -16.85
N LEU A 681 -6.45 -1.81 -15.96
CA LEU A 681 -6.04 -0.43 -15.66
C LEU A 681 -5.50 0.26 -16.91
N THR A 682 -4.62 -0.41 -17.64
CA THR A 682 -4.07 0.12 -18.90
C THR A 682 -5.16 0.39 -19.93
N GLN A 683 -6.14 -0.52 -20.05
CA GLN A 683 -7.29 -0.32 -20.93
C GLN A 683 -8.11 0.91 -20.51
N GLY A 684 -8.43 1.07 -19.22
CA GLY A 684 -9.18 2.23 -18.71
C GLY A 684 -8.43 3.55 -18.91
N ILE A 685 -7.10 3.55 -18.78
CA ILE A 685 -6.24 4.72 -19.03
C ILE A 685 -6.27 5.14 -20.51
N LEU A 686 -6.37 4.16 -21.42
CA LEU A 686 -6.29 4.37 -22.87
C LEU A 686 -7.65 4.43 -23.58
N GLU A 687 -8.76 4.15 -22.89
CA GLU A 687 -10.09 3.88 -23.49
C GLU A 687 -10.57 4.96 -24.48
N LYS A 688 -10.22 6.23 -24.22
CA LYS A 688 -10.62 7.37 -25.05
C LYS A 688 -9.76 7.56 -26.31
N ASP A 689 -8.72 6.77 -26.52
CA ASP A 689 -7.77 6.94 -27.62
C ASP A 689 -7.86 5.83 -28.67
N LYS A 690 -7.53 6.19 -29.93
CA LYS A 690 -7.42 5.22 -31.04
C LYS A 690 -6.22 4.28 -30.89
N LYS A 691 -5.20 4.67 -30.10
CA LYS A 691 -3.99 3.88 -29.85
C LYS A 691 -4.18 3.03 -28.60
N LYS A 692 -4.05 1.71 -28.74
CA LYS A 692 -4.21 0.73 -27.65
C LYS A 692 -2.91 0.33 -26.96
N ASP A 693 -1.76 0.84 -27.41
CA ASP A 693 -0.44 0.50 -26.90
C ASP A 693 0.16 1.65 -26.06
N PRO A 694 0.49 1.44 -24.76
CA PRO A 694 1.17 2.43 -23.92
C PRO A 694 2.48 2.96 -24.52
N MET A 695 3.21 2.12 -25.25
CA MET A 695 4.46 2.52 -25.91
C MET A 695 4.24 3.48 -27.07
N GLY A 696 2.99 3.63 -27.54
CA GLY A 696 2.58 4.61 -28.55
C GLY A 696 2.47 6.06 -28.05
N PHE A 697 2.64 6.29 -26.74
CA PHE A 697 2.59 7.59 -26.07
C PHE A 697 3.95 7.99 -25.48
N ARG A 698 4.16 9.31 -25.34
CA ARG A 698 5.22 9.82 -24.47
C ARG A 698 4.86 9.56 -23.01
N GLY A 699 5.87 9.31 -22.17
CA GLY A 699 5.70 8.98 -20.75
C GLY A 699 4.88 10.00 -19.98
N GLU A 700 5.18 11.28 -20.14
CA GLU A 700 4.42 12.37 -19.49
C GLU A 700 2.93 12.34 -19.87
N VAL A 701 2.61 12.07 -21.14
CA VAL A 701 1.22 12.02 -21.63
C VAL A 701 0.49 10.80 -21.07
N PHE A 702 1.12 9.62 -21.09
CA PHE A 702 0.54 8.42 -20.52
C PHE A 702 0.32 8.57 -19.00
N ASN A 703 1.33 9.03 -18.28
CA ASN A 703 1.27 9.16 -16.82
C ASN A 703 0.22 10.22 -16.41
N LYS A 704 0.06 11.32 -17.15
CA LYS A 704 -1.02 12.31 -16.90
C LYS A 704 -2.41 11.73 -17.17
N LYS A 705 -2.56 10.88 -18.21
CA LYS A 705 -3.80 10.13 -18.45
C LYS A 705 -4.09 9.15 -17.31
N ALA A 706 -3.06 8.48 -16.78
CA ALA A 706 -3.18 7.57 -15.65
C ALA A 706 -3.70 8.31 -14.41
N GLU A 707 -3.11 9.45 -14.04
CA GLU A 707 -3.60 10.29 -12.94
C GLU A 707 -5.05 10.72 -13.14
N HIS A 708 -5.41 11.19 -14.34
CA HIS A 708 -6.79 11.61 -14.62
C HIS A 708 -7.78 10.43 -14.52
N TYR A 709 -7.40 9.24 -14.98
CA TYR A 709 -8.19 8.03 -14.85
C TYR A 709 -8.37 7.62 -13.39
N TYR A 710 -7.32 7.67 -12.57
CA TYR A 710 -7.41 7.35 -11.15
C TYR A 710 -8.26 8.36 -10.39
N ILE A 711 -8.08 9.66 -10.67
CA ILE A 711 -8.87 10.73 -10.05
C ILE A 711 -10.34 10.51 -10.36
N ASN A 712 -10.74 10.31 -11.62
CA ASN A 712 -12.15 10.31 -12.02
C ASN A 712 -12.70 8.91 -12.31
N GLY A 713 -12.19 8.22 -13.33
CA GLY A 713 -12.75 6.96 -13.82
C GLY A 713 -12.73 5.84 -12.80
N LEU A 714 -11.55 5.50 -12.26
CA LEU A 714 -11.42 4.42 -11.28
C LEU A 714 -12.13 4.75 -9.97
N ARG A 715 -12.03 6.00 -9.50
CA ARG A 715 -12.74 6.50 -8.32
C ARG A 715 -14.26 6.28 -8.44
N GLU A 716 -14.86 6.71 -9.54
CA GLU A 716 -16.30 6.56 -9.79
C GLU A 716 -16.72 5.09 -9.89
N LYS A 717 -15.91 4.26 -10.55
CA LYS A 717 -16.12 2.81 -10.61
C LYS A 717 -16.17 2.19 -9.21
N GLN A 718 -15.19 2.51 -8.36
CA GLN A 718 -15.10 1.97 -7.00
C GLN A 718 -16.18 2.52 -6.07
N ILE A 719 -16.62 3.77 -6.26
CA ILE A 719 -17.80 4.31 -5.56
C ILE A 719 -19.05 3.50 -5.92
N ASN A 720 -19.24 3.20 -7.20
CA ASN A 720 -20.36 2.39 -7.66
C ASN A 720 -20.30 0.95 -7.11
N GLU A 721 -19.10 0.35 -7.02
CA GLU A 721 -18.89 -0.93 -6.32
C GLU A 721 -19.31 -0.82 -4.84
N GLY A 722 -18.97 0.28 -4.15
CA GLY A 722 -19.36 0.52 -2.77
C GLY A 722 -20.88 0.62 -2.58
N PHE A 723 -21.57 1.36 -3.46
CA PHE A 723 -23.04 1.40 -3.45
C PHE A 723 -23.66 0.03 -3.70
N ALA A 724 -23.13 -0.74 -4.65
CA ALA A 724 -23.62 -2.10 -4.92
C ALA A 724 -23.48 -3.04 -3.70
N VAL A 725 -22.37 -2.92 -2.96
CA VAL A 725 -22.20 -3.65 -1.69
C VAL A 725 -23.22 -3.18 -0.66
N MET A 726 -23.40 -1.87 -0.45
CA MET A 726 -24.41 -1.34 0.48
C MET A 726 -25.83 -1.79 0.16
N GLU A 727 -26.21 -1.77 -1.13
CA GLU A 727 -27.52 -2.25 -1.59
C GLU A 727 -27.73 -3.71 -1.22
N GLN A 728 -26.71 -4.57 -1.43
CA GLN A 728 -26.75 -5.97 -1.06
C GLN A 728 -26.92 -6.16 0.46
N GLU A 729 -26.12 -5.46 1.27
CA GLU A 729 -26.15 -5.60 2.73
C GLU A 729 -27.47 -5.12 3.33
N PHE A 730 -28.06 -4.04 2.80
CA PHE A 730 -29.33 -3.53 3.28
C PHE A 730 -30.49 -4.49 2.99
N ARG A 731 -30.50 -5.16 1.83
CA ARG A 731 -31.48 -6.21 1.55
C ARG A 731 -31.42 -7.34 2.57
N GLN A 732 -30.21 -7.72 3.01
CA GLN A 732 -30.04 -8.74 4.03
C GLN A 732 -30.53 -8.27 5.41
N MET A 733 -30.33 -6.99 5.75
CA MET A 733 -30.86 -6.40 6.98
C MET A 733 -32.39 -6.30 7.01
N ASP A 734 -33.03 -6.03 5.87
CA ASP A 734 -34.50 -5.96 5.78
C ASP A 734 -35.14 -7.31 6.11
N ILE A 735 -34.55 -8.40 5.61
CA ILE A 735 -34.99 -9.77 5.90
C ILE A 735 -34.89 -10.08 7.41
N TRP A 736 -33.85 -9.59 8.09
CA TRP A 736 -33.62 -9.85 9.52
C TRP A 736 -34.45 -8.96 10.45
N ALA A 737 -34.73 -7.71 10.06
CA ALA A 737 -35.53 -6.77 10.84
C ALA A 737 -37.01 -7.16 10.97
N GLY A 738 -37.52 -7.99 10.06
CA GLY A 738 -38.90 -8.51 10.13
C GLY A 738 -39.18 -9.44 11.33
N PHE A 739 -38.15 -9.92 12.03
CA PHE A 739 -38.30 -10.94 13.09
C PHE A 739 -38.08 -10.43 14.52
N ASN A 740 -37.55 -9.22 14.76
CA ASN A 740 -37.31 -8.69 16.11
C ASN A 740 -37.09 -7.16 16.09
N PRO A 741 -37.76 -6.34 16.94
CA PRO A 741 -37.47 -4.91 17.04
C PRO A 741 -36.12 -4.66 17.72
N SER A 742 -35.05 -4.83 16.95
CA SER A 742 -33.68 -4.60 17.41
C SER A 742 -33.40 -3.09 17.62
N PRO A 743 -32.46 -2.73 18.51
CA PRO A 743 -31.99 -1.34 18.65
C PRO A 743 -31.55 -0.71 17.32
N HIS A 744 -31.02 -1.51 16.39
CA HIS A 744 -30.69 -1.07 15.03
C HIS A 744 -31.92 -0.70 14.21
N GLY A 745 -33.03 -1.44 14.33
CA GLY A 745 -34.30 -1.11 13.67
C GLY A 745 -34.88 0.22 14.12
N GLN A 746 -34.83 0.51 15.43
CA GLN A 746 -35.25 1.80 16.00
C GLN A 746 -34.35 2.94 15.51
N ALA A 747 -33.03 2.73 15.51
CA ALA A 747 -32.07 3.71 15.01
C ALA A 747 -32.29 4.03 13.52
N ILE A 748 -32.57 3.02 12.69
CA ILE A 748 -32.86 3.25 11.26
C ILE A 748 -34.17 4.02 11.08
N ARG A 749 -35.23 3.68 11.81
CA ARG A 749 -36.51 4.44 11.75
C ARG A 749 -36.32 5.88 12.20
N ALA A 750 -35.47 6.14 13.19
CA ALA A 750 -35.13 7.50 13.60
C ALA A 750 -34.36 8.31 12.53
N ILE A 751 -33.65 7.64 11.62
CA ILE A 751 -32.87 8.30 10.54
C ILE A 751 -33.73 8.52 9.28
N LEU A 752 -34.51 7.51 8.88
CA LEU A 752 -35.23 7.49 7.61
C LEU A 752 -36.74 7.77 7.74
N GLY A 753 -37.28 7.78 8.95
CA GLY A 753 -38.72 7.81 9.18
C GLY A 753 -39.39 6.58 8.57
N ASP A 754 -40.44 6.81 7.78
CA ASP A 754 -41.19 5.77 7.06
C ASP A 754 -40.65 5.50 5.64
N THR A 755 -39.54 6.15 5.26
CA THR A 755 -38.93 5.96 3.93
C THR A 755 -38.34 4.56 3.81
N GLU A 756 -38.65 3.85 2.74
CA GLU A 756 -38.08 2.54 2.45
C GLU A 756 -36.57 2.64 2.19
N ARG A 757 -35.78 1.75 2.82
CA ARG A 757 -34.30 1.79 2.79
C ARG A 757 -33.74 1.65 1.37
N GLN A 758 -34.32 0.74 0.57
CA GLN A 758 -33.88 0.50 -0.81
C GLN A 758 -34.18 1.69 -1.71
N ALA A 759 -35.39 2.27 -1.60
CA ALA A 759 -35.78 3.44 -2.36
C ALA A 759 -34.86 4.64 -2.03
N PHE A 760 -34.62 4.89 -0.74
CA PHE A 760 -33.70 5.95 -0.31
C PHE A 760 -32.28 5.76 -0.85
N LEU A 761 -31.74 4.53 -0.77
CA LEU A 761 -30.37 4.28 -1.24
C LEU A 761 -30.23 4.42 -2.76
N ALA A 762 -31.24 3.98 -3.53
CA ALA A 762 -31.25 4.13 -4.97
C ALA A 762 -31.31 5.61 -5.40
N GLU A 763 -32.19 6.39 -4.76
CA GLU A 763 -32.29 7.84 -4.98
C GLU A 763 -30.99 8.55 -4.58
N ALA A 764 -30.46 8.25 -3.39
CA ALA A 764 -29.26 8.89 -2.89
C ALA A 764 -28.03 8.57 -3.75
N LYS A 765 -27.92 7.35 -4.28
CA LYS A 765 -26.89 6.97 -5.27
C LYS A 765 -27.01 7.81 -6.53
N GLN A 766 -28.22 7.94 -7.10
CA GLN A 766 -28.45 8.76 -8.29
C GLN A 766 -28.04 10.21 -8.04
N LEU A 767 -28.55 10.81 -6.97
CA LEU A 767 -28.25 12.20 -6.59
C LEU A 767 -26.77 12.42 -6.30
N PHE A 768 -26.06 11.42 -5.75
CA PHE A 768 -24.62 11.49 -5.52
C PHE A 768 -23.85 11.66 -6.83
N PHE A 769 -24.11 10.81 -7.83
CA PHE A 769 -23.42 10.88 -9.13
C PHE A 769 -23.79 12.13 -9.93
N GLU A 770 -24.99 12.66 -9.73
CA GLU A 770 -25.41 13.93 -10.32
C GLU A 770 -24.83 15.16 -9.59
N ASN A 771 -24.09 14.96 -8.48
CA ASN A 771 -23.60 16.03 -7.59
C ASN A 771 -24.73 16.90 -7.00
N ARG A 772 -25.91 16.30 -6.77
CA ARG A 772 -27.12 16.97 -6.23
C ARG A 772 -27.54 16.44 -4.86
N LEU A 773 -26.76 15.53 -4.26
CA LEU A 773 -27.06 15.00 -2.94
C LEU A 773 -26.90 16.10 -1.88
N SER A 774 -28.01 16.45 -1.21
CA SER A 774 -28.03 17.47 -0.15
C SER A 774 -27.23 17.03 1.09
N PRO A 775 -26.66 17.98 1.88
CA PRO A 775 -25.96 17.66 3.13
C PRO A 775 -26.78 16.81 4.12
N GLU A 776 -28.11 17.01 4.17
CA GLU A 776 -29.00 16.24 5.04
C GLU A 776 -29.06 14.76 4.62
N ASN A 777 -29.31 14.49 3.33
CA ASN A 777 -29.32 13.12 2.81
C ASN A 777 -27.93 12.46 2.87
N THR A 778 -26.85 13.21 2.66
CA THR A 778 -25.48 12.71 2.88
C THR A 778 -25.28 12.31 4.34
N LYS A 779 -25.73 13.13 5.29
CA LYS A 779 -25.69 12.82 6.73
C LYS A 779 -26.49 11.56 7.07
N LYS A 780 -27.70 11.38 6.50
CA LYS A 780 -28.50 10.16 6.66
C LYS A 780 -27.75 8.92 6.17
N LEU A 781 -27.14 8.96 4.98
CA LEU A 781 -26.31 7.85 4.47
C LEU A 781 -25.11 7.54 5.37
N LEU A 782 -24.39 8.56 5.84
CA LEU A 782 -23.28 8.38 6.79
C LEU A 782 -23.76 7.64 8.04
N PHE A 783 -24.90 8.03 8.59
CA PHE A 783 -25.46 7.39 9.80
C PHE A 783 -25.85 5.93 9.56
N LEU A 784 -26.40 5.60 8.41
CA LEU A 784 -26.72 4.21 8.08
C LEU A 784 -25.45 3.34 7.94
N ILE A 785 -24.37 3.87 7.35
CA ILE A 785 -23.08 3.16 7.29
C ILE A 785 -22.51 2.98 8.71
N ILE A 786 -22.59 4.01 9.57
CA ILE A 786 -22.15 3.89 10.98
C ILE A 786 -22.91 2.76 11.69
N LEU A 787 -24.22 2.63 11.46
CA LEU A 787 -25.00 1.52 12.03
C LEU A 787 -24.62 0.15 11.47
N TYR A 788 -24.32 0.06 10.16
CA TYR A 788 -23.77 -1.15 9.55
C TYR A 788 -22.45 -1.54 10.20
N VAL A 789 -21.51 -0.60 10.32
CA VAL A 789 -20.21 -0.84 10.98
C VAL A 789 -20.39 -1.28 12.43
N ASN A 790 -21.33 -0.68 13.17
CA ASN A 790 -21.66 -1.10 14.53
C ASN A 790 -22.10 -2.57 14.60
N LYS A 791 -22.98 -2.98 13.67
CA LYS A 791 -23.45 -4.37 13.58
C LYS A 791 -22.28 -5.31 13.33
N GLU A 792 -21.47 -5.06 12.31
CA GLU A 792 -20.32 -5.91 11.95
C GLU A 792 -19.29 -6.00 13.09
N THR A 793 -19.04 -4.88 13.79
CA THR A 793 -18.11 -4.86 14.93
C THR A 793 -18.62 -5.69 16.11
N ARG A 794 -19.93 -5.66 16.38
CA ARG A 794 -20.54 -6.53 17.42
C ARG A 794 -20.50 -7.99 17.02
N GLU A 795 -20.77 -8.29 15.75
CA GLU A 795 -20.63 -9.65 15.24
C GLU A 795 -19.20 -10.15 15.38
N PHE A 796 -18.19 -9.30 15.23
CA PHE A 796 -16.80 -9.66 15.51
C PHE A 796 -16.54 -9.92 17.01
N GLY A 797 -16.97 -9.00 17.89
CA GLY A 797 -16.66 -9.02 19.33
C GLY A 797 -17.46 -10.02 20.18
N ASN A 798 -18.58 -10.56 19.70
CA ASN A 798 -19.44 -11.51 20.43
C ASN A 798 -18.93 -12.97 20.41
N VAL A 799 -17.62 -13.21 20.27
CA VAL A 799 -17.02 -14.57 20.29
C VAL A 799 -15.75 -14.58 21.10
#